data_AF-A0A8J7SVZ1-F1
#
_entry.id   AF-A0A8J7SVZ1-F1
#
_cell.length_a   1.000
_cell.length_b   1.000
_cell.length_c   1.000
_cell.angle_alpha   90.00
_cell.angle_beta   90.00
_cell.angle_gamma   90.00
#
_symmetry.space_group_name_H-M   'P 1'
#
loop_
_entity.id
_entity.type
_entity.pdbx_description
1 polymer ?
#
loop_
_entity_poly.entity_id
_entity_poly.type
_entity_poly.pdbx_seq_one_letter_code
_entity_poly.pdbx_strand_id
1 'polypeptide(L)'
;MQDHPISDALMAETYDPGGEDRTGPAAPGRFAPPPEARDAASAAATPAFLLRGGLVDAWFQKRGDTLLVTFDNLASVGEYDPPQPWLMALSERLGLSVLGILASRKDWYRNPDAPALITTLRDAGLFDGFRRILFIGTSMGGYAALAFSSLVPQAAVLAFSPQSTLSRRIAPFDLRYRYGQRRWDWTTPEFLDAAASVTDAEVWLAYDPFVPEDRAHARRISGPNVRHLPLSHMGHRAIREVKSAGLLDDLIGDIALSRFHPRAFAMALKVGRADPAWQRQFLGHAEQLGHYRLALAAAHKLMTDLPDVRFPKRAVARLEGMQNRPPAMPDGMMQIALGDPKPPFSGTIERLSRALILPEREGDTRLASGVLRRDGSFAKLSRAWIRARKATPAPTLQADEHIAFLPGQHLFAGHLRGHFGHFLVESTARLWALDHLGLRPDSIFYLPYRGAHHETERVIRSQKPLFDLLGIDVPIRTYPGALRVERLYLPELGFGWEERYAGSPAYRAFMQGRLGAAAVPEGGERLYISRARLAAQRGGILGEAVIEENLARAGYEIFHPERHPVSVQIARYKAARSIVALDGSALHLAAYVLQPGAQVTMILRRSSANVDDYLLQFRSFAGVTPNVVDVIRNDWVSGDVTRPDYRSVGELNFVRLFDRLKALGHLPYNFRPALPAEADIAALLEAQTERRGEPFRALTKGERHPDEADP
;
A
#
# COMPACT_ATOMS: atom_id res chain seq x y z
N MET A 1 12.52 -3.94 -53.10
CA MET A 1 13.44 -3.08 -52.33
C MET A 1 13.16 -3.38 -50.87
N GLN A 2 13.97 -4.25 -50.28
CA GLN A 2 13.70 -4.88 -48.98
C GLN A 2 14.24 -3.99 -47.85
N ASP A 3 13.34 -3.27 -47.18
CA ASP A 3 13.55 -2.78 -45.83
C ASP A 3 13.27 -3.94 -44.86
N HIS A 4 14.31 -4.45 -44.20
CA HIS A 4 14.16 -5.37 -43.08
C HIS A 4 14.10 -4.58 -41.75
N PRO A 5 13.03 -4.70 -40.97
CA PRO A 5 12.82 -3.90 -39.77
C PRO A 5 13.63 -4.43 -38.57
N ILE A 6 14.16 -3.50 -37.79
CA ILE A 6 14.78 -3.71 -36.48
C ILE A 6 13.70 -4.28 -35.54
N SER A 7 13.70 -5.58 -35.25
CA SER A 7 12.64 -6.23 -34.45
C SER A 7 12.87 -6.20 -32.93
N ASP A 8 11.82 -5.74 -32.23
CA ASP A 8 11.10 -6.29 -31.07
C ASP A 8 11.74 -6.57 -29.70
N ALA A 9 13.03 -6.39 -29.51
CA ALA A 9 13.65 -6.81 -28.24
C ALA A 9 13.45 -5.86 -27.03
N LEU A 10 12.81 -4.70 -27.21
CA LEU A 10 12.55 -3.70 -26.15
C LEU A 10 11.09 -3.67 -25.65
N MET A 11 10.27 -4.64 -26.07
CA MET A 11 8.81 -4.64 -25.89
C MET A 11 8.32 -5.78 -24.99
N ALA A 12 8.80 -5.89 -23.75
CA ALA A 12 8.05 -6.63 -22.72
C ALA A 12 8.38 -6.12 -21.30
N GLU A 13 7.32 -5.83 -20.56
CA GLU A 13 7.10 -5.94 -19.10
C GLU A 13 6.17 -4.80 -18.63
N THR A 14 4.89 -5.14 -18.53
CA THR A 14 4.04 -4.75 -17.41
C THR A 14 4.58 -5.45 -16.16
N TYR A 15 4.66 -4.77 -15.00
CA TYR A 15 4.91 -5.45 -13.74
C TYR A 15 3.72 -6.36 -13.44
N ASP A 16 3.86 -7.62 -13.81
CA ASP A 16 3.01 -8.73 -13.43
C ASP A 16 3.65 -9.41 -12.21
N PRO A 17 2.99 -9.42 -11.04
CA PRO A 17 3.52 -10.12 -9.87
C PRO A 17 3.61 -11.65 -10.04
N GLY A 18 3.15 -12.21 -11.17
CA GLY A 18 3.32 -13.61 -11.56
C GLY A 18 4.31 -13.88 -12.71
N GLY A 19 5.02 -12.87 -13.23
CA GLY A 19 5.92 -12.98 -14.38
C GLY A 19 7.38 -13.30 -14.05
N GLU A 20 7.63 -14.35 -13.26
CA GLU A 20 8.94 -15.02 -13.29
C GLU A 20 8.91 -16.04 -14.44
N ASP A 21 9.93 -15.96 -15.29
CA ASP A 21 10.05 -16.59 -16.60
C ASP A 21 9.22 -15.96 -17.73
N ARG A 22 9.92 -15.22 -18.61
CA ARG A 22 9.54 -15.28 -20.02
C ARG A 22 9.70 -16.74 -20.42
N THR A 23 8.59 -17.46 -20.56
CA THR A 23 8.55 -18.88 -20.97
C THR A 23 8.80 -19.09 -22.47
N GLY A 24 9.28 -18.05 -23.17
CA GLY A 24 9.68 -18.11 -24.57
C GLY A 24 11.19 -18.32 -24.72
N PRO A 25 11.65 -19.00 -25.78
CA PRO A 25 13.09 -19.14 -26.05
C PRO A 25 13.74 -17.76 -26.22
N ALA A 26 15.00 -17.65 -25.76
CA ALA A 26 15.80 -16.45 -25.96
C ALA A 26 15.94 -16.13 -27.45
N ALA A 27 16.04 -14.84 -27.80
CA ALA A 27 16.28 -14.46 -29.18
C ALA A 27 17.70 -14.88 -29.61
N PRO A 28 17.94 -15.23 -30.87
CA PRO A 28 19.28 -15.53 -31.33
C PRO A 28 20.21 -14.32 -31.12
N GLY A 29 21.41 -14.59 -30.60
CA GLY A 29 22.48 -13.60 -30.47
C GLY A 29 22.76 -12.91 -31.81
N ARG A 30 22.98 -11.59 -31.76
CA ARG A 30 23.22 -10.76 -32.95
C ARG A 30 24.70 -10.55 -33.21
N PHE A 31 25.52 -10.72 -32.17
CA PHE A 31 26.96 -10.55 -32.22
C PHE A 31 27.64 -11.86 -31.84
N ALA A 32 28.73 -12.19 -32.55
CA ALA A 32 29.55 -13.33 -32.18
C ALA A 32 30.27 -13.04 -30.85
N PRO A 33 30.32 -14.01 -29.91
CA PRO A 33 31.07 -13.82 -28.68
C PRO A 33 32.56 -13.66 -28.98
N PRO A 34 33.25 -12.70 -28.32
CA PRO A 34 34.69 -12.57 -28.42
C PRO A 34 35.39 -13.79 -27.80
N PRO A 35 36.70 -13.97 -28.08
CA PRO A 35 37.46 -15.06 -27.49
C PRO A 35 37.41 -15.05 -25.96
N GLU A 36 37.23 -16.22 -25.35
CA GLU A 36 37.24 -16.34 -23.90
C GLU A 36 38.65 -16.11 -23.36
N ALA A 37 38.80 -15.19 -22.39
CA ALA A 37 40.05 -14.91 -21.70
C ALA A 37 40.18 -15.81 -20.46
N ARG A 38 41.42 -16.22 -20.17
CA ARG A 38 41.71 -17.11 -19.03
C ARG A 38 41.64 -16.39 -17.69
N ASP A 39 42.04 -15.12 -17.68
CA ASP A 39 42.13 -14.26 -16.51
C ASP A 39 42.05 -12.79 -16.92
N ALA A 40 41.92 -11.89 -15.95
CA ALA A 40 41.81 -10.46 -16.21
C ALA A 40 43.05 -9.85 -16.87
N ALA A 41 44.25 -10.38 -16.59
CA ALA A 41 45.50 -9.87 -17.17
C ALA A 41 45.57 -10.15 -18.68
N SER A 42 45.25 -11.39 -19.08
CA SER A 42 45.14 -11.75 -20.50
C SER A 42 43.97 -11.06 -21.18
N ALA A 43 42.87 -10.81 -20.47
CA ALA A 43 41.73 -10.03 -20.97
C ALA A 43 42.12 -8.57 -21.27
N ALA A 44 42.77 -7.88 -20.33
CA ALA A 44 43.14 -6.47 -20.49
C ALA A 44 44.16 -6.23 -21.63
N ALA A 45 44.89 -7.26 -22.03
CA ALA A 45 45.89 -7.21 -23.11
C ALA A 45 45.30 -7.35 -24.52
N THR A 46 44.02 -7.72 -24.68
CA THR A 46 43.40 -7.94 -25.99
C THR A 46 42.35 -6.89 -26.33
N PRO A 47 42.09 -6.62 -27.62
CA PRO A 47 41.07 -5.65 -28.03
C PRO A 47 39.64 -6.19 -27.89
N ALA A 48 39.46 -7.47 -27.58
CA ALA A 48 38.16 -8.08 -27.34
C ALA A 48 38.32 -9.34 -26.47
N PHE A 49 37.42 -9.55 -25.52
CA PHE A 49 37.40 -10.76 -24.71
C PHE A 49 36.02 -11.06 -24.11
N LEU A 50 35.79 -12.32 -23.76
CA LEU A 50 34.77 -12.75 -22.82
C LEU A 50 35.47 -13.27 -21.57
N LEU A 51 35.21 -12.70 -20.40
CA LEU A 51 35.80 -13.15 -19.13
C LEU A 51 34.69 -13.67 -18.24
N ARG A 52 34.80 -14.94 -17.83
CA ARG A 52 33.82 -15.58 -16.95
C ARG A 52 33.98 -15.09 -15.52
N GLY A 53 32.90 -14.62 -14.92
CA GLY A 53 32.90 -14.08 -13.55
C GLY A 53 31.94 -14.77 -12.59
N GLY A 54 31.26 -15.84 -13.01
CA GLY A 54 30.30 -16.58 -12.18
C GLY A 54 28.87 -16.14 -12.44
N LEU A 55 28.27 -15.36 -11.54
CA LEU A 55 26.93 -14.83 -11.74
C LEU A 55 26.86 -13.66 -12.72
N VAL A 56 28.01 -13.05 -13.03
CA VAL A 56 28.15 -12.08 -14.12
C VAL A 56 29.35 -12.43 -15.00
N ASP A 57 29.25 -12.16 -16.29
CA ASP A 57 30.37 -12.25 -17.23
C ASP A 57 30.71 -10.87 -17.79
N ALA A 58 31.98 -10.66 -18.13
CA ALA A 58 32.46 -9.44 -18.76
C ALA A 58 32.70 -9.68 -20.26
N TRP A 59 31.91 -9.01 -21.10
CA TRP A 59 32.12 -8.97 -22.54
C TRP A 59 32.73 -7.63 -22.92
N PHE A 60 33.91 -7.64 -23.51
CA PHE A 60 34.61 -6.44 -23.91
C PHE A 60 34.89 -6.39 -25.41
N GLN A 61 34.75 -5.20 -25.99
CA GLN A 61 35.17 -4.89 -27.35
C GLN A 61 35.68 -3.45 -27.42
N LYS A 62 36.97 -3.30 -27.75
CA LYS A 62 37.63 -2.00 -27.98
C LYS A 62 37.32 -1.49 -29.38
N ARG A 63 36.98 -0.20 -29.48
CA ARG A 63 36.73 0.53 -30.74
C ARG A 63 37.28 1.96 -30.73
N GLY A 64 37.32 2.59 -29.56
CA GLY A 64 37.82 3.96 -29.36
C GLY A 64 38.35 4.20 -27.94
N ASP A 65 38.65 5.46 -27.61
CA ASP A 65 39.19 5.89 -26.32
C ASP A 65 38.12 6.19 -25.25
N THR A 66 36.84 6.05 -25.62
CA THR A 66 35.68 6.17 -24.73
C THR A 66 35.06 4.79 -24.49
N LEU A 67 34.91 4.41 -23.22
CA LEU A 67 34.35 3.13 -22.79
C LEU A 67 32.95 3.30 -22.20
N LEU A 68 31.98 2.55 -22.73
CA LEU A 68 30.70 2.31 -22.10
C LEU A 68 30.77 1.06 -21.22
N VAL A 69 30.49 1.20 -19.93
CA VAL A 69 30.31 0.06 -19.02
C VAL A 69 28.81 -0.14 -18.81
N THR A 70 28.26 -1.21 -19.37
CA THR A 70 26.80 -1.41 -19.48
C THR A 70 26.33 -2.52 -18.56
N PHE A 71 25.21 -2.29 -17.88
CA PHE A 71 24.60 -3.27 -16.98
C PHE A 71 23.23 -3.71 -17.52
N ASP A 72 22.96 -5.01 -17.45
CA ASP A 72 21.66 -5.58 -17.71
C ASP A 72 20.58 -5.04 -16.75
N ASN A 73 19.34 -5.06 -17.25
CA ASN A 73 18.14 -4.81 -16.48
C ASN A 73 17.26 -6.06 -16.48
N LEU A 74 16.15 -6.04 -15.72
CA LEU A 74 15.26 -7.19 -15.59
C LEU A 74 14.75 -7.76 -16.94
N ALA A 75 14.64 -6.92 -17.97
CA ALA A 75 14.17 -7.33 -19.28
C ALA A 75 15.27 -7.83 -20.21
N SER A 76 16.55 -7.48 -19.97
CA SER A 76 17.69 -7.88 -20.81
C SER A 76 18.39 -9.15 -20.33
N VAL A 77 18.27 -9.49 -19.05
CA VAL A 77 18.74 -10.80 -18.53
C VAL A 77 18.03 -11.93 -19.26
N GLY A 78 18.80 -12.76 -19.96
CA GLY A 78 18.29 -13.89 -20.76
C GLY A 78 17.55 -13.47 -22.03
N GLU A 79 17.69 -12.22 -22.50
CA GLU A 79 17.05 -11.76 -23.75
C GLU A 79 17.61 -12.46 -24.99
N TYR A 80 18.91 -12.78 -24.98
CA TYR A 80 19.62 -13.38 -26.11
C TYR A 80 20.38 -14.64 -25.71
N ASP A 81 20.52 -15.55 -26.68
CA ASP A 81 21.40 -16.71 -26.61
C ASP A 81 22.30 -16.79 -27.88
N PRO A 82 23.64 -16.64 -27.74
CA PRO A 82 24.36 -16.35 -26.51
C PRO A 82 24.07 -14.94 -25.95
N PRO A 83 24.23 -14.71 -24.63
CA PRO A 83 24.08 -13.39 -24.00
C PRO A 83 25.01 -12.35 -24.61
N GLN A 84 24.59 -11.09 -24.69
CA GLN A 84 25.33 -10.02 -25.34
C GLN A 84 25.09 -8.65 -24.67
N PRO A 85 26.03 -7.69 -24.70
CA PRO A 85 25.91 -6.43 -23.97
C PRO A 85 24.70 -5.59 -24.37
N TRP A 86 24.04 -5.04 -23.36
CA TRP A 86 23.11 -3.93 -23.58
C TRP A 86 23.83 -2.77 -24.28
N LEU A 87 23.22 -2.17 -25.31
CA LEU A 87 23.80 -1.11 -26.14
C LEU A 87 24.98 -1.52 -27.05
N MET A 88 25.28 -2.81 -27.25
CA MET A 88 26.35 -3.25 -28.18
C MET A 88 26.20 -2.63 -29.58
N ALA A 89 25.01 -2.68 -30.19
CA ALA A 89 24.76 -2.10 -31.51
C ALA A 89 24.93 -0.56 -31.55
N LEU A 90 24.60 0.14 -30.44
CA LEU A 90 24.81 1.57 -30.33
C LEU A 90 26.30 1.89 -30.23
N SER A 91 27.03 1.14 -29.40
CA SER A 91 28.48 1.32 -29.25
C SER A 91 29.22 1.13 -30.57
N GLU A 92 28.81 0.14 -31.39
CA GLU A 92 29.40 -0.09 -32.70
C GLU A 92 29.16 1.08 -33.65
N ARG A 93 27.92 1.55 -33.75
CA ARG A 93 27.58 2.68 -34.63
C ARG A 93 28.24 3.99 -34.22
N LEU A 94 28.43 4.22 -32.92
CA LEU A 94 29.09 5.42 -32.41
C LEU A 94 30.63 5.28 -32.31
N GLY A 95 31.19 4.12 -32.65
CA GLY A 95 32.64 3.86 -32.51
C GLY A 95 33.13 3.84 -31.07
N LEU A 96 32.26 3.56 -30.11
CA LEU A 96 32.57 3.52 -28.68
C LEU A 96 33.04 2.11 -28.29
N SER A 97 34.02 2.04 -27.39
CA SER A 97 34.38 0.78 -26.73
C SER A 97 33.26 0.38 -25.76
N VAL A 98 33.04 -0.91 -25.56
CA VAL A 98 32.01 -1.41 -24.65
C VAL A 98 32.56 -2.52 -23.76
N LEU A 99 32.20 -2.46 -22.47
CA LEU A 99 32.34 -3.51 -21.47
C LEU A 99 30.94 -3.82 -20.93
N GLY A 100 30.34 -4.90 -21.39
CA GLY A 100 29.07 -5.41 -20.87
C GLY A 100 29.27 -6.29 -19.66
N ILE A 101 28.61 -5.94 -18.56
CA ILE A 101 28.49 -6.79 -17.37
C ILE A 101 27.19 -7.58 -17.48
N LEU A 102 27.32 -8.77 -18.05
CA LEU A 102 26.22 -9.65 -18.43
C LEU A 102 25.74 -10.44 -17.21
N ALA A 103 24.51 -10.22 -16.76
CA ALA A 103 23.99 -10.91 -15.60
C ALA A 103 23.32 -12.24 -15.98
N SER A 104 23.65 -13.31 -15.27
CA SER A 104 23.01 -14.64 -15.46
C SER A 104 21.64 -14.75 -14.79
N ARG A 105 21.30 -13.81 -13.89
CA ARG A 105 20.06 -13.81 -13.12
C ARG A 105 19.59 -12.40 -12.77
N LYS A 106 18.30 -12.25 -12.50
CA LYS A 106 17.63 -11.00 -12.11
C LYS A 106 17.84 -10.68 -10.61
N ASP A 107 19.07 -10.75 -10.12
CA ASP A 107 19.40 -10.61 -8.70
C ASP A 107 19.74 -9.21 -8.22
N TRP A 108 19.52 -8.20 -9.09
CA TRP A 108 19.87 -6.81 -8.79
C TRP A 108 21.36 -6.61 -8.49
N TYR A 109 22.22 -7.48 -9.00
CA TYR A 109 23.65 -7.45 -8.70
C TYR A 109 23.93 -7.52 -7.19
N ARG A 110 23.03 -8.17 -6.43
CA ARG A 110 23.20 -8.46 -5.00
C ARG A 110 23.97 -9.76 -4.81
N ASN A 111 25.12 -9.82 -5.46
CA ASN A 111 26.11 -10.89 -5.43
C ASN A 111 27.53 -10.28 -5.35
N PRO A 112 28.53 -11.03 -4.84
CA PRO A 112 29.90 -10.54 -4.74
C PRO A 112 30.64 -10.52 -6.09
N ASP A 113 30.15 -11.23 -7.10
CA ASP A 113 30.85 -11.46 -8.37
C ASP A 113 30.97 -10.18 -9.21
N ALA A 114 29.92 -9.35 -9.25
CA ALA A 114 29.94 -8.10 -10.02
C ALA A 114 30.98 -7.08 -9.55
N PRO A 115 31.02 -6.67 -8.26
CA PRO A 115 32.06 -5.78 -7.80
C PRO A 115 33.45 -6.43 -7.87
N ALA A 116 33.58 -7.74 -7.64
CA ALA A 116 34.86 -8.43 -7.77
C ALA A 116 35.39 -8.38 -9.22
N LEU A 117 34.57 -8.74 -10.21
CA LEU A 117 34.94 -8.75 -11.62
C LEU A 117 35.40 -7.36 -12.12
N ILE A 118 34.66 -6.30 -11.77
CA ILE A 118 35.02 -4.92 -12.11
C ILE A 118 36.35 -4.53 -11.47
N THR A 119 36.54 -4.89 -10.19
CA THR A 119 37.79 -4.63 -9.44
C THR A 119 38.97 -5.35 -10.08
N THR A 120 38.82 -6.63 -10.44
CA THR A 120 39.90 -7.40 -11.07
C THR A 120 40.27 -6.87 -12.45
N LEU A 121 39.29 -6.46 -13.26
CA LEU A 121 39.57 -5.82 -14.56
C LEU A 121 40.26 -4.46 -14.41
N ARG A 122 39.91 -3.70 -13.38
CA ARG A 122 40.60 -2.45 -13.04
C ARG A 122 42.04 -2.71 -12.63
N ASP A 123 42.27 -3.64 -11.73
CA ASP A 123 43.60 -3.95 -11.23
C ASP A 123 44.51 -4.55 -12.33
N ALA A 124 43.90 -5.15 -13.35
CA ALA A 124 44.58 -5.58 -14.58
C ALA A 124 44.86 -4.44 -15.58
N GLY A 125 44.46 -3.21 -15.29
CA GLY A 125 44.72 -2.03 -16.12
C GLY A 125 43.78 -1.84 -17.31
N LEU A 126 42.64 -2.54 -17.37
CA LEU A 126 41.70 -2.41 -18.50
C LEU A 126 41.24 -0.95 -18.67
N PHE A 127 40.91 -0.28 -17.57
CA PHE A 127 40.33 1.06 -17.59
C PHE A 127 41.35 2.15 -17.93
N ASP A 128 42.65 1.91 -17.70
CA ASP A 128 43.72 2.89 -17.91
C ASP A 128 43.88 3.29 -19.38
N GLY A 129 43.44 2.42 -20.30
CA GLY A 129 43.48 2.66 -21.74
C GLY A 129 42.39 3.60 -22.27
N PHE A 130 41.54 4.17 -21.41
CA PHE A 130 40.41 4.99 -21.81
C PHE A 130 40.49 6.40 -21.24
N ARG A 131 40.29 7.37 -22.11
CA ARG A 131 40.21 8.79 -21.74
C ARG A 131 38.91 9.09 -20.99
N ARG A 132 37.85 8.35 -21.28
CA ARG A 132 36.51 8.56 -20.73
C ARG A 132 35.81 7.23 -20.50
N ILE A 133 35.24 7.08 -19.30
CA ILE A 133 34.51 5.89 -18.89
C ILE A 133 33.12 6.31 -18.44
N LEU A 134 32.09 5.74 -19.05
CA LEU A 134 30.69 6.01 -18.72
C LEU A 134 30.00 4.71 -18.31
N PHE A 135 29.64 4.62 -17.03
CA PHE A 135 28.76 3.59 -16.50
C PHE A 135 27.32 3.95 -16.88
N ILE A 136 26.58 3.00 -17.45
CA ILE A 136 25.24 3.26 -17.96
C ILE A 136 24.29 2.10 -17.66
N GLY A 137 23.07 2.44 -17.26
CA GLY A 137 22.06 1.47 -16.87
C GLY A 137 20.65 2.05 -16.74
N THR A 138 19.65 1.17 -16.77
CA THR A 138 18.24 1.52 -16.52
C THR A 138 17.64 0.67 -15.40
N SER A 139 16.86 1.28 -14.50
CA SER A 139 16.24 0.61 -13.33
C SER A 139 17.27 -0.23 -12.55
N MET A 140 17.17 -1.57 -12.59
CA MET A 140 18.13 -2.50 -11.98
C MET A 140 19.57 -2.25 -12.44
N GLY A 141 19.79 -2.06 -13.74
CA GLY A 141 21.11 -1.73 -14.27
C GLY A 141 21.54 -0.32 -13.91
N GLY A 142 20.60 0.60 -13.72
CA GLY A 142 20.87 1.97 -13.28
C GLY A 142 21.33 2.02 -11.82
N TYR A 143 20.75 1.18 -10.96
CA TYR A 143 21.26 0.91 -9.62
C TYR A 143 22.71 0.41 -9.68
N ALA A 144 23.01 -0.60 -10.51
CA ALA A 144 24.36 -1.16 -10.61
C ALA A 144 25.39 -0.14 -11.14
N ALA A 145 25.01 0.63 -12.16
CA ALA A 145 25.85 1.69 -12.72
C ALA A 145 26.25 2.73 -11.66
N LEU A 146 25.29 3.16 -10.82
CA LEU A 146 25.57 4.08 -9.72
C LEU A 146 26.39 3.41 -8.61
N ALA A 147 25.97 2.23 -8.17
CA ALA A 147 26.55 1.51 -7.05
C ALA A 147 28.02 1.16 -7.27
N PHE A 148 28.38 0.72 -8.47
CA PHE A 148 29.73 0.25 -8.79
C PHE A 148 30.63 1.30 -9.44
N SER A 149 30.11 2.50 -9.74
CA SER A 149 30.92 3.58 -10.33
C SER A 149 32.14 3.95 -9.49
N SER A 150 32.04 3.88 -8.17
CA SER A 150 33.14 4.18 -7.25
C SER A 150 34.31 3.19 -7.33
N LEU A 151 34.12 2.02 -7.94
CA LEU A 151 35.18 1.04 -8.13
C LEU A 151 36.20 1.51 -9.16
N VAL A 152 35.80 2.33 -10.14
CA VAL A 152 36.65 2.78 -11.24
C VAL A 152 36.87 4.28 -11.14
N PRO A 153 38.10 4.74 -10.86
CA PRO A 153 38.39 6.18 -10.77
C PRO A 153 37.93 6.95 -12.00
N GLN A 154 37.37 8.14 -11.80
CA GLN A 154 36.92 9.07 -12.85
C GLN A 154 35.76 8.55 -13.73
N ALA A 155 35.13 7.43 -13.38
CA ALA A 155 33.93 6.98 -14.07
C ALA A 155 32.78 7.99 -13.92
N ALA A 156 32.17 8.36 -15.04
CA ALA A 156 30.89 9.05 -15.04
C ALA A 156 29.73 8.05 -15.08
N VAL A 157 28.53 8.51 -14.74
CA VAL A 157 27.33 7.68 -14.72
C VAL A 157 26.19 8.33 -15.50
N LEU A 158 25.51 7.57 -16.35
CA LEU A 158 24.20 7.91 -16.89
C LEU A 158 23.18 6.84 -16.46
N ALA A 159 22.27 7.22 -15.57
CA ALA A 159 21.30 6.30 -15.00
C ALA A 159 19.87 6.70 -15.36
N PHE A 160 19.13 5.77 -15.95
CA PHE A 160 17.72 5.94 -16.32
C PHE A 160 16.81 5.30 -15.28
N SER A 161 15.89 6.10 -14.72
CA SER A 161 14.94 5.73 -13.66
C SER A 161 15.53 4.79 -12.61
N PRO A 162 16.71 5.10 -12.03
CA PRO A 162 17.38 4.17 -11.13
C PRO A 162 16.68 4.10 -9.78
N GLN A 163 16.65 2.90 -9.21
CA GLN A 163 16.48 2.74 -7.77
C GLN A 163 17.85 3.02 -7.11
N SER A 164 17.87 3.73 -5.99
CA SER A 164 19.11 3.84 -5.20
C SER A 164 19.37 2.57 -4.37
N THR A 165 18.31 1.88 -3.96
CA THR A 165 18.33 0.62 -3.19
C THR A 165 16.94 0.01 -3.19
N LEU A 166 16.82 -1.31 -3.01
CA LEU A 166 15.54 -1.93 -2.64
C LEU A 166 15.43 -2.23 -1.14
N SER A 167 16.38 -1.79 -0.30
CA SER A 167 16.27 -1.99 1.14
C SER A 167 15.03 -1.31 1.71
N ARG A 168 14.09 -2.08 2.28
CA ARG A 168 12.85 -1.55 2.88
C ARG A 168 13.11 -0.61 4.06
N ARG A 169 14.26 -0.75 4.71
CA ARG A 169 14.68 0.16 5.79
C ARG A 169 15.06 1.54 5.24
N ILE A 170 15.67 1.58 4.06
CA ILE A 170 16.27 2.77 3.49
C ILE A 170 15.29 3.47 2.53
N ALA A 171 14.60 2.71 1.68
CA ALA A 171 13.61 3.19 0.73
C ALA A 171 12.22 2.56 0.98
N PRO A 172 11.57 2.81 2.14
CA PRO A 172 10.24 2.25 2.43
C PRO A 172 9.14 2.77 1.51
N PHE A 173 9.40 3.85 0.76
CA PHE A 173 8.45 4.48 -0.16
C PHE A 173 8.28 3.72 -1.49
N ASP A 174 9.23 2.86 -1.89
CA ASP A 174 9.13 2.10 -3.14
C ASP A 174 8.66 0.67 -2.87
N LEU A 175 7.40 0.39 -3.22
CA LEU A 175 6.78 -0.93 -3.05
C LEU A 175 6.68 -1.71 -4.37
N ARG A 176 7.28 -1.22 -5.45
CA ARG A 176 7.13 -1.80 -6.80
C ARG A 176 7.87 -3.12 -6.97
N TYR A 177 8.96 -3.35 -6.24
CA TYR A 177 9.85 -4.52 -6.43
C TYR A 177 9.82 -5.50 -5.26
N ARG A 178 8.62 -5.83 -4.75
CA ARG A 178 8.47 -6.67 -3.53
C ARG A 178 9.21 -8.00 -3.59
N TYR A 179 9.27 -8.64 -4.77
CA TYR A 179 10.01 -9.87 -4.93
C TYR A 179 11.52 -9.66 -4.70
N GLY A 180 12.14 -8.73 -5.44
CA GLY A 180 13.57 -8.41 -5.28
C GLY A 180 13.93 -7.96 -3.87
N GLN A 181 13.01 -7.28 -3.17
CA GLN A 181 13.15 -6.90 -1.76
C GLN A 181 13.18 -8.07 -0.78
N ARG A 182 12.48 -9.18 -1.09
CA ARG A 182 12.40 -10.38 -0.24
C ARG A 182 13.46 -11.41 -0.59
N ARG A 183 13.75 -11.55 -1.89
CA ARG A 183 14.55 -12.64 -2.44
C ARG A 183 16.05 -12.45 -2.24
N TRP A 184 16.52 -11.21 -2.25
CA TRP A 184 17.94 -10.84 -2.19
C TRP A 184 18.29 -10.09 -0.92
N ASP A 185 19.58 -10.12 -0.56
CA ASP A 185 20.06 -9.46 0.65
C ASP A 185 20.27 -7.95 0.45
N TRP A 186 19.40 -7.19 1.11
CA TRP A 186 19.42 -5.72 1.20
C TRP A 186 19.69 -5.24 2.64
N THR A 187 20.52 -5.98 3.37
CA THR A 187 20.89 -5.67 4.75
C THR A 187 22.40 -5.70 4.97
N THR A 188 23.08 -6.74 4.49
CA THR A 188 24.49 -7.02 4.83
C THR A 188 25.55 -6.69 3.77
N PRO A 189 25.32 -6.84 2.44
CA PRO A 189 26.40 -6.74 1.47
C PRO A 189 26.80 -5.29 1.19
N GLU A 190 28.06 -5.10 0.78
CA GLU A 190 28.56 -3.84 0.24
C GLU A 190 27.69 -3.33 -0.92
N PHE A 191 27.82 -2.04 -1.24
CA PHE A 191 27.03 -1.39 -2.28
C PHE A 191 25.51 -1.42 -2.01
N LEU A 192 25.10 -1.48 -0.74
CA LEU A 192 23.69 -1.60 -0.32
C LEU A 192 22.80 -0.47 -0.86
N ASP A 193 23.35 0.74 -0.94
CA ASP A 193 22.66 1.95 -1.34
C ASP A 193 23.56 2.77 -2.27
N ALA A 194 23.18 2.83 -3.53
CA ALA A 194 23.94 3.51 -4.57
C ALA A 194 24.09 5.02 -4.28
N ALA A 195 23.18 5.61 -3.48
CA ALA A 195 23.32 6.98 -3.01
C ALA A 195 24.57 7.20 -2.14
N ALA A 196 25.03 6.17 -1.42
CA ALA A 196 26.26 6.23 -0.62
C ALA A 196 27.52 6.00 -1.45
N SER A 197 27.40 5.36 -2.61
CA SER A 197 28.52 5.12 -3.55
C SER A 197 28.86 6.35 -4.41
N VAL A 198 27.89 7.24 -4.63
CA VAL A 198 28.08 8.46 -5.42
C VAL A 198 28.70 9.54 -4.54
N THR A 199 30.00 9.78 -4.73
CA THR A 199 30.73 10.86 -4.06
C THR A 199 31.04 12.00 -5.03
N ASP A 200 32.05 11.84 -5.88
CA ASP A 200 32.59 12.88 -6.76
C ASP A 200 32.33 12.63 -8.26
N ALA A 201 31.74 11.48 -8.60
CA ALA A 201 31.47 11.09 -9.98
C ALA A 201 30.53 12.10 -10.69
N GLU A 202 30.77 12.35 -11.98
CA GLU A 202 29.79 13.04 -12.83
C GLU A 202 28.59 12.11 -13.04
N VAL A 203 27.42 12.52 -12.58
CA VAL A 203 26.20 11.68 -12.68
C VAL A 203 25.10 12.44 -13.41
N TRP A 204 24.52 11.81 -14.43
CA TRP A 204 23.30 12.24 -15.10
C TRP A 204 22.15 11.29 -14.72
N LEU A 205 21.16 11.81 -13.99
CA LEU A 205 19.96 11.08 -13.57
C LEU A 205 18.80 11.42 -14.49
N ALA A 206 18.46 10.53 -15.42
CA ALA A 206 17.30 10.66 -16.30
C ALA A 206 16.08 9.95 -15.69
N TYR A 207 15.04 10.68 -15.31
CA TYR A 207 13.84 10.10 -14.70
C TYR A 207 12.62 11.00 -14.86
N ASP A 208 11.42 10.45 -14.74
CA ASP A 208 10.19 11.24 -14.72
C ASP A 208 9.89 11.77 -13.29
N PRO A 209 9.91 13.09 -13.04
CA PRO A 209 9.61 13.66 -11.73
C PRO A 209 8.13 13.48 -11.31
N PHE A 210 7.24 13.05 -12.20
CA PHE A 210 5.84 12.75 -11.90
C PHE A 210 5.61 11.33 -11.41
N VAL A 211 6.61 10.43 -11.49
CA VAL A 211 6.59 9.13 -10.81
C VAL A 211 7.12 9.34 -9.39
N PRO A 212 6.29 9.24 -8.33
CA PRO A 212 6.69 9.57 -6.97
C PRO A 212 7.91 8.78 -6.47
N GLU A 213 7.98 7.50 -6.79
CA GLU A 213 9.06 6.58 -6.40
C GLU A 213 10.38 6.92 -7.10
N ASP A 214 10.35 7.18 -8.42
CA ASP A 214 11.55 7.55 -9.17
C ASP A 214 12.08 8.91 -8.70
N ARG A 215 11.19 9.87 -8.45
CA ARG A 215 11.56 11.16 -7.84
C ARG A 215 12.17 10.98 -6.46
N ALA A 216 11.63 10.09 -5.63
CA ALA A 216 12.13 9.85 -4.29
C ALA A 216 13.51 9.16 -4.32
N HIS A 217 13.75 8.21 -5.22
CA HIS A 217 15.07 7.63 -5.44
C HIS A 217 16.09 8.65 -5.99
N ALA A 218 15.71 9.41 -7.02
CA ALA A 218 16.58 10.44 -7.59
C ALA A 218 16.99 11.49 -6.54
N ARG A 219 16.08 11.90 -5.64
CA ARG A 219 16.38 12.84 -4.56
C ARG A 219 17.38 12.33 -3.52
N ARG A 220 17.50 11.02 -3.36
CA ARG A 220 18.48 10.41 -2.45
C ARG A 220 19.89 10.45 -3.03
N ILE A 221 20.01 10.41 -4.35
CA ILE A 221 21.28 10.46 -5.07
C ILE A 221 21.63 11.94 -5.24
N SER A 222 22.53 12.45 -4.40
CA SER A 222 22.91 13.86 -4.37
C SER A 222 24.42 14.00 -4.26
N GLY A 223 24.97 15.04 -4.89
CA GLY A 223 26.40 15.34 -4.84
C GLY A 223 26.72 16.55 -5.71
N PRO A 224 27.93 17.12 -5.61
CA PRO A 224 28.31 18.33 -6.33
C PRO A 224 28.26 18.16 -7.86
N ASN A 225 28.46 16.93 -8.34
CA ASN A 225 28.49 16.59 -9.77
C ASN A 225 27.26 15.80 -10.24
N VAL A 226 26.19 15.76 -9.43
CA VAL A 226 24.93 15.08 -9.78
C VAL A 226 24.00 16.06 -10.49
N ARG A 227 23.58 15.70 -11.71
CA ARG A 227 22.73 16.49 -12.58
C ARG A 227 21.44 15.73 -12.89
N HIS A 228 20.32 16.37 -12.61
CA HIS A 228 19.01 15.80 -12.87
C HIS A 228 18.56 16.16 -14.29
N LEU A 229 18.14 15.15 -15.05
CA LEU A 229 17.57 15.26 -16.39
C LEU A 229 16.08 14.88 -16.33
N PRO A 230 15.18 15.84 -16.06
CA PRO A 230 13.76 15.55 -15.89
C PRO A 230 13.09 15.17 -17.22
N LEU A 231 12.56 13.94 -17.27
CA LEU A 231 11.84 13.35 -18.40
C LEU A 231 10.33 13.38 -18.11
N SER A 232 9.77 14.60 -18.01
CA SER A 232 8.39 14.81 -17.57
C SER A 232 7.34 14.08 -18.41
N HIS A 233 6.44 13.36 -17.73
CA HIS A 233 5.32 12.61 -18.32
C HIS A 233 5.75 11.48 -19.26
N MET A 234 6.90 10.86 -18.98
CA MET A 234 7.42 9.69 -19.70
C MET A 234 7.32 8.39 -18.86
N GLY A 235 6.82 8.49 -17.64
CA GLY A 235 6.66 7.38 -16.70
C GLY A 235 7.97 6.72 -16.29
N HIS A 236 7.89 5.55 -15.65
CA HIS A 236 9.07 4.84 -15.18
C HIS A 236 9.96 4.35 -16.34
N ARG A 237 9.35 3.96 -17.46
CA ARG A 237 10.05 3.46 -18.66
C ARG A 237 10.52 4.61 -19.57
N ALA A 238 10.90 5.76 -19.00
CA ALA A 238 11.18 6.99 -19.73
C ALA A 238 12.23 6.84 -20.85
N ILE A 239 13.20 5.93 -20.68
CA ILE A 239 14.19 5.61 -21.71
C ILE A 239 13.55 5.14 -23.03
N ARG A 240 12.40 4.44 -22.98
CA ARG A 240 11.67 3.99 -24.17
C ARG A 240 11.11 5.17 -24.95
N GLU A 241 10.56 6.16 -24.25
CA GLU A 241 10.01 7.36 -24.87
C GLU A 241 11.11 8.24 -25.48
N VAL A 242 12.26 8.35 -24.80
CA VAL A 242 13.44 9.04 -25.37
C VAL A 242 13.94 8.33 -26.63
N LYS A 243 13.89 6.99 -26.67
CA LYS A 243 14.22 6.20 -27.86
C LYS A 243 13.21 6.43 -28.99
N SER A 244 11.92 6.35 -28.70
CA SER A 244 10.86 6.58 -29.67
C SER A 244 10.92 7.98 -30.28
N ALA A 245 11.36 8.98 -29.51
CA ALA A 245 11.62 10.33 -29.99
C ALA A 245 12.88 10.46 -30.87
N GLY A 246 13.66 9.39 -31.06
CA GLY A 246 14.92 9.40 -31.82
C GLY A 246 16.08 10.08 -31.09
N LEU A 247 15.95 10.35 -29.79
CA LEU A 247 16.92 11.17 -29.03
C LEU A 247 17.87 10.34 -28.15
N LEU A 248 17.63 9.04 -28.01
CA LEU A 248 18.39 8.21 -27.08
C LEU A 248 19.86 8.08 -27.47
N ASP A 249 20.13 7.87 -28.76
CA ASP A 249 21.48 7.65 -29.25
C ASP A 249 22.34 8.90 -29.11
N ASP A 250 21.78 10.07 -29.47
CA ASP A 250 22.43 11.36 -29.30
C ASP A 250 22.64 11.69 -27.83
N LEU A 251 21.66 11.43 -26.95
CA LEU A 251 21.82 11.61 -25.52
C LEU A 251 22.99 10.80 -24.96
N ILE A 252 23.04 9.51 -25.27
CA ILE A 252 24.09 8.61 -24.78
C ILE A 252 25.43 9.02 -25.38
N GLY A 253 25.50 9.24 -26.69
CA GLY A 253 26.72 9.63 -27.39
C GLY A 253 27.28 10.96 -26.91
N ASP A 254 26.43 11.96 -26.72
CA ASP A 254 26.86 13.28 -26.27
C ASP A 254 27.36 13.28 -24.83
N ILE A 255 26.75 12.49 -23.94
CA ILE A 255 27.23 12.33 -22.56
C ILE A 255 28.53 11.51 -22.54
N ALA A 256 28.61 10.44 -23.34
CA ALA A 256 29.80 9.61 -23.45
C ALA A 256 31.00 10.41 -23.96
N LEU A 257 30.79 11.32 -24.91
CA LEU A 257 31.82 12.18 -25.50
C LEU A 257 31.98 13.54 -24.79
N SER A 258 31.34 13.74 -23.63
CA SER A 258 31.41 14.97 -22.82
C SER A 258 31.04 16.26 -23.56
N ARG A 259 30.09 16.18 -24.50
CA ARG A 259 29.57 17.30 -25.30
C ARG A 259 28.08 17.57 -25.08
N PHE A 260 27.48 16.94 -24.07
CA PHE A 260 26.06 17.06 -23.77
C PHE A 260 25.67 18.47 -23.29
N HIS A 261 24.65 19.04 -23.92
CA HIS A 261 24.08 20.33 -23.56
C HIS A 261 22.62 20.17 -23.09
N PRO A 262 22.33 20.30 -21.78
CA PRO A 262 20.98 20.08 -21.23
C PRO A 262 19.89 20.93 -21.86
N ARG A 263 20.21 22.19 -22.20
CA ARG A 263 19.25 23.09 -22.86
C ARG A 263 18.92 22.63 -24.27
N ALA A 264 19.91 22.20 -25.04
CA ALA A 264 19.71 21.69 -26.40
C ALA A 264 18.86 20.42 -26.37
N PHE A 265 19.17 19.49 -25.45
CA PHE A 265 18.38 18.29 -25.26
C PHE A 265 16.94 18.58 -24.79
N ALA A 266 16.74 19.52 -23.87
CA ALA A 266 15.40 19.94 -23.46
C ALA A 266 14.59 20.55 -24.62
N MET A 267 15.24 21.29 -25.52
CA MET A 267 14.60 21.77 -26.76
C MET A 267 14.26 20.62 -27.70
N ALA A 268 15.19 19.68 -27.90
CA ALA A 268 14.97 18.50 -28.75
C ALA A 268 13.82 17.63 -28.21
N LEU A 269 13.77 17.39 -26.90
CA LEU A 269 12.63 16.76 -26.22
C LEU A 269 11.33 17.53 -26.47
N LYS A 270 11.35 18.86 -26.39
CA LYS A 270 10.17 19.70 -26.65
C LYS A 270 9.71 19.58 -28.10
N VAL A 271 10.63 19.48 -29.06
CA VAL A 271 10.30 19.17 -30.46
C VAL A 271 9.72 17.75 -30.56
N GLY A 272 10.29 16.77 -29.87
CA GLY A 272 9.79 15.39 -29.81
C GLY A 272 8.38 15.27 -29.21
N ARG A 273 7.94 16.22 -28.38
CA ARG A 273 6.53 16.31 -27.92
C ARG A 273 5.53 16.62 -29.07
N ALA A 274 6.02 16.95 -30.27
CA ALA A 274 5.19 17.00 -31.47
C ALA A 274 4.78 15.59 -31.95
N ASP A 275 5.45 14.53 -31.50
CA ASP A 275 5.11 13.15 -31.85
C ASP A 275 3.69 12.77 -31.36
N PRO A 276 2.78 12.36 -32.26
CA PRO A 276 1.46 11.84 -31.92
C PRO A 276 1.45 10.73 -30.86
N ALA A 277 2.48 9.88 -30.79
CA ALA A 277 2.57 8.81 -29.79
C ALA A 277 2.77 9.38 -28.38
N TRP A 278 3.72 10.30 -28.22
CA TRP A 278 3.96 11.01 -26.97
C TRP A 278 2.71 11.79 -26.53
N GLN A 279 2.11 12.54 -27.45
CA GLN A 279 0.90 13.34 -27.17
C GLN A 279 -0.27 12.48 -26.70
N ARG A 280 -0.47 11.30 -27.31
CA ARG A 280 -1.50 10.34 -26.87
C ARG A 280 -1.23 9.82 -25.48
N GLN A 281 0.02 9.47 -25.15
CA GLN A 281 0.39 9.05 -23.80
C GLN A 281 0.22 10.18 -22.79
N PHE A 282 0.65 11.40 -23.13
CA PHE A 282 0.49 12.59 -22.30
C PHE A 282 -0.97 12.85 -21.94
N LEU A 283 -1.88 12.79 -22.93
CA LEU A 283 -3.32 12.89 -22.68
C LEU A 283 -3.83 11.75 -21.79
N GLY A 284 -3.46 10.50 -22.10
CA GLY A 284 -3.86 9.34 -21.30
C GLY A 284 -3.38 9.41 -19.85
N HIS A 285 -2.17 9.91 -19.61
CA HIS A 285 -1.61 10.07 -18.27
C HIS A 285 -2.28 11.22 -17.50
N ALA A 286 -2.50 12.37 -18.15
CA ALA A 286 -3.24 13.47 -17.55
C ALA A 286 -4.65 13.04 -17.11
N GLU A 287 -5.29 12.15 -17.88
CA GLU A 287 -6.60 11.59 -17.54
C GLU A 287 -6.55 10.59 -16.39
N GLN A 288 -5.54 9.71 -16.35
CA GLN A 288 -5.34 8.77 -15.22
C GLN A 288 -5.12 9.51 -13.90
N LEU A 289 -4.47 10.66 -13.94
CA LEU A 289 -4.27 11.55 -12.79
C LEU A 289 -5.48 12.45 -12.48
N GLY A 290 -6.57 12.37 -13.25
CA GLY A 290 -7.78 13.15 -13.04
C GLY A 290 -7.71 14.61 -13.53
N HIS A 291 -6.70 14.99 -14.31
CA HIS A 291 -6.50 16.34 -14.82
C HIS A 291 -7.31 16.64 -16.10
N TYR A 292 -8.61 16.31 -16.11
CA TYR A 292 -9.46 16.34 -17.31
C TYR A 292 -9.53 17.71 -18.00
N ARG A 293 -9.57 18.81 -17.22
CA ARG A 293 -9.59 20.17 -17.79
C ARG A 293 -8.32 20.50 -18.58
N LEU A 294 -7.16 20.09 -18.05
CA LEU A 294 -5.87 20.27 -18.71
C LEU A 294 -5.70 19.31 -19.89
N ALA A 295 -6.12 18.05 -19.72
CA ALA A 295 -6.14 17.08 -20.81
C ALA A 295 -6.99 17.56 -21.98
N LEU A 296 -8.15 18.16 -21.70
CA LEU A 296 -9.01 18.68 -22.76
C LEU A 296 -8.46 19.94 -23.41
N ALA A 297 -7.93 20.89 -22.62
CA ALA A 297 -7.24 22.05 -23.20
C ALA A 297 -6.09 21.60 -24.13
N ALA A 298 -5.32 20.60 -23.72
CA ALA A 298 -4.29 19.99 -24.56
C ALA A 298 -4.88 19.28 -25.78
N ALA A 299 -5.97 18.52 -25.64
CA ALA A 299 -6.62 17.81 -26.74
C ALA A 299 -7.20 18.78 -27.79
N HIS A 300 -7.78 19.92 -27.37
CA HIS A 300 -8.21 20.98 -28.28
C HIS A 300 -7.05 21.61 -29.05
N LYS A 301 -5.94 21.90 -28.36
CA LYS A 301 -4.74 22.42 -29.00
C LYS A 301 -4.21 21.42 -30.05
N LEU A 302 -4.14 20.15 -29.69
CA LEU A 302 -3.71 19.08 -30.59
C LEU A 302 -4.67 18.86 -31.76
N MET A 303 -5.98 19.03 -31.57
CA MET A 303 -6.96 18.97 -32.66
C MET A 303 -6.78 20.14 -33.65
N THR A 304 -6.35 21.30 -33.16
CA THR A 304 -6.02 22.47 -34.00
C THR A 304 -4.71 22.25 -34.75
N ASP A 305 -3.70 21.72 -34.08
CA ASP A 305 -2.37 21.50 -34.66
C ASP A 305 -2.30 20.28 -35.59
N LEU A 306 -3.15 19.28 -35.37
CA LEU A 306 -3.19 18.00 -36.08
C LEU A 306 -4.61 17.68 -36.58
N PRO A 307 -5.15 18.43 -37.56
CA PRO A 307 -6.54 18.30 -37.99
C PRO A 307 -6.88 16.91 -38.56
N ASP A 308 -5.91 16.20 -39.14
CA ASP A 308 -6.12 14.88 -39.77
C ASP A 308 -5.97 13.70 -38.80
N VAL A 309 -5.45 13.93 -37.58
CA VAL A 309 -5.20 12.88 -36.61
C VAL A 309 -6.45 12.64 -35.76
N ARG A 310 -6.86 11.36 -35.63
CA ARG A 310 -8.12 11.01 -34.96
C ARG A 310 -8.05 10.98 -33.43
N PHE A 311 -6.87 10.75 -32.82
CA PHE A 311 -6.79 10.59 -31.35
C PHE A 311 -7.10 11.89 -30.58
N PRO A 312 -6.70 13.11 -31.01
CA PRO A 312 -7.12 14.35 -30.36
C PRO A 312 -8.61 14.56 -30.50
N LYS A 313 -9.21 14.32 -31.68
CA LYS A 313 -10.67 14.38 -31.89
C LYS A 313 -11.43 13.41 -30.98
N ARG A 314 -10.93 12.17 -30.83
CA ARG A 314 -11.48 11.17 -29.89
C ARG A 314 -11.31 11.60 -28.43
N ALA A 315 -10.16 12.17 -28.08
CA ALA A 315 -9.89 12.68 -26.74
C ALA A 315 -10.79 13.87 -26.44
N VAL A 316 -10.95 14.83 -27.36
CA VAL A 316 -11.90 15.95 -27.28
C VAL A 316 -13.32 15.43 -27.13
N ALA A 317 -13.83 14.57 -28.03
CA ALA A 317 -15.18 14.03 -27.90
C ALA A 317 -15.42 13.28 -26.57
N ARG A 318 -14.42 12.55 -26.09
CA ARG A 318 -14.49 11.83 -24.81
C ARG A 318 -14.39 12.77 -23.61
N LEU A 319 -13.54 13.79 -23.68
CA LEU A 319 -13.26 14.73 -22.59
C LEU A 319 -14.25 15.90 -22.55
N GLU A 320 -14.85 16.33 -23.66
CA GLU A 320 -15.90 17.37 -23.72
C GLU A 320 -17.17 16.85 -23.06
N GLY A 321 -17.47 15.55 -23.27
CA GLY A 321 -18.43 14.81 -22.47
C GLY A 321 -18.08 14.73 -20.97
N MET A 322 -16.82 15.03 -20.60
CA MET A 322 -16.32 15.09 -19.22
C MET A 322 -16.11 16.53 -18.71
N GLN A 323 -16.03 17.58 -19.55
CA GLN A 323 -15.66 18.95 -19.14
C GLN A 323 -16.83 19.74 -18.55
N ASN A 324 -18.06 19.37 -18.88
CA ASN A 324 -19.28 19.90 -18.27
C ASN A 324 -19.85 18.96 -17.19
N ARG A 325 -19.04 18.05 -16.65
CA ARG A 325 -19.42 17.16 -15.55
C ARG A 325 -18.29 17.15 -14.49
N PRO A 326 -18.54 17.35 -13.19
CA PRO A 326 -17.68 16.71 -12.19
C PRO A 326 -17.63 15.22 -12.56
N PRO A 327 -16.48 14.52 -12.42
CA PRO A 327 -16.11 13.33 -13.19
C PRO A 327 -17.33 12.50 -13.57
N ALA A 328 -17.61 12.39 -14.87
CA ALA A 328 -18.78 11.67 -15.36
C ALA A 328 -18.62 10.19 -15.03
N MET A 329 -19.18 9.79 -13.90
CA MET A 329 -19.25 8.41 -13.47
C MET A 329 -20.17 7.63 -14.44
N PRO A 330 -19.95 6.32 -14.64
CA PRO A 330 -20.83 5.49 -15.45
C PRO A 330 -22.31 5.67 -15.04
N ASP A 331 -23.24 5.56 -15.99
CA ASP A 331 -24.68 5.70 -15.73
C ASP A 331 -25.08 4.94 -14.46
N GLY A 332 -25.66 5.66 -13.50
CA GLY A 332 -26.05 5.11 -12.20
C GLY A 332 -25.10 5.44 -11.04
N MET A 333 -23.92 6.00 -11.25
CA MET A 333 -22.99 6.22 -10.13
C MET A 333 -23.05 7.68 -9.62
N MET A 334 -23.23 7.83 -8.31
CA MET A 334 -23.37 9.09 -7.56
C MET A 334 -22.07 9.41 -6.82
N GLN A 335 -21.69 10.68 -6.80
CA GLN A 335 -20.49 11.18 -6.14
C GLN A 335 -20.89 12.14 -5.02
N ILE A 336 -20.51 11.83 -3.80
CA ILE A 336 -20.83 12.64 -2.63
C ILE A 336 -19.64 13.56 -2.31
N ALA A 337 -19.84 14.86 -2.55
CA ALA A 337 -18.83 15.90 -2.37
C ALA A 337 -18.78 16.46 -0.94
N LEU A 338 -19.08 15.64 0.07
CA LEU A 338 -18.95 16.08 1.46
C LEU A 338 -17.47 16.00 1.87
N GLY A 339 -16.87 17.16 2.14
CA GLY A 339 -15.45 17.27 2.46
C GLY A 339 -14.52 16.96 1.26
N ASP A 340 -13.23 16.79 1.55
CA ASP A 340 -12.20 16.39 0.58
C ASP A 340 -11.78 14.93 0.89
N PRO A 341 -12.47 13.92 0.32
CA PRO A 341 -12.17 12.52 0.60
C PRO A 341 -10.75 12.18 0.13
N LYS A 342 -9.92 11.69 1.06
CA LYS A 342 -8.57 11.21 0.76
C LYS A 342 -8.61 9.72 0.42
N PRO A 343 -7.70 9.22 -0.45
CA PRO A 343 -7.54 7.79 -0.67
C PRO A 343 -7.47 7.02 0.65
N PRO A 344 -8.13 5.87 0.77
CA PRO A 344 -8.78 5.11 -0.30
C PRO A 344 -10.25 5.49 -0.55
N PHE A 345 -10.76 6.55 0.08
CA PHE A 345 -12.15 6.99 -0.09
C PHE A 345 -12.32 7.80 -1.35
N SER A 346 -13.44 7.53 -2.03
CA SER A 346 -13.82 8.24 -3.24
C SER A 346 -15.15 8.96 -3.09
N GLY A 347 -15.95 8.74 -2.06
CA GLY A 347 -17.29 9.33 -1.88
C GLY A 347 -18.36 8.73 -2.80
N THR A 348 -18.15 7.51 -3.29
CA THR A 348 -18.98 6.94 -4.38
C THR A 348 -20.15 6.09 -3.89
N ILE A 349 -21.29 6.20 -4.58
CA ILE A 349 -22.42 5.24 -4.51
C ILE A 349 -22.76 4.77 -5.93
N GLU A 350 -22.75 3.47 -6.20
CA GLU A 350 -23.14 2.92 -7.50
C GLU A 350 -24.61 2.48 -7.49
N ARG A 351 -25.44 2.94 -8.43
CA ARG A 351 -26.83 2.52 -8.63
C ARG A 351 -26.87 1.44 -9.70
N LEU A 352 -27.25 0.24 -9.30
CA LEU A 352 -27.34 -0.92 -10.16
C LEU A 352 -28.79 -1.31 -10.40
N SER A 353 -29.12 -1.68 -11.63
CA SER A 353 -30.42 -2.27 -11.98
C SER A 353 -30.27 -3.78 -12.17
N ARG A 354 -31.18 -4.57 -11.58
CA ARG A 354 -31.18 -6.05 -11.68
C ARG A 354 -29.86 -6.70 -11.23
N ALA A 355 -29.21 -6.13 -10.21
CA ALA A 355 -28.00 -6.68 -9.61
C ALA A 355 -28.29 -7.98 -8.85
N LEU A 356 -27.28 -8.85 -8.76
CA LEU A 356 -27.30 -10.07 -7.98
C LEU A 356 -26.50 -9.88 -6.71
N ILE A 357 -27.12 -10.13 -5.56
CA ILE A 357 -26.46 -10.17 -4.27
C ILE A 357 -26.23 -11.64 -3.92
N LEU A 358 -24.98 -12.00 -3.63
CA LEU A 358 -24.54 -13.36 -3.39
C LEU A 358 -23.88 -13.47 -2.01
N PRO A 359 -24.48 -14.22 -1.06
CA PRO A 359 -23.84 -14.55 0.20
C PRO A 359 -22.76 -15.62 0.01
N GLU A 360 -21.95 -15.81 1.05
CA GLU A 360 -21.14 -17.03 1.15
C GLU A 360 -22.09 -18.23 1.28
N ARG A 361 -21.85 -19.24 0.45
CA ARG A 361 -22.69 -20.43 0.29
C ARG A 361 -21.87 -21.61 -0.23
N GLU A 362 -22.43 -22.80 -0.12
CA GLU A 362 -21.80 -24.02 -0.65
C GLU A 362 -21.68 -23.95 -2.18
N GLY A 363 -20.64 -24.60 -2.72
CA GLY A 363 -20.40 -24.66 -4.17
C GLY A 363 -19.65 -23.46 -4.77
N ASP A 364 -19.37 -22.41 -3.98
CA ASP A 364 -18.50 -21.28 -4.39
C ASP A 364 -17.16 -21.31 -3.64
N THR A 365 -16.24 -20.43 -4.01
CA THR A 365 -14.99 -20.24 -3.27
C THR A 365 -15.30 -19.83 -1.82
N ARG A 366 -14.60 -20.43 -0.84
CA ARG A 366 -14.80 -20.11 0.59
C ARG A 366 -14.69 -18.61 0.86
N LEU A 367 -15.61 -18.04 1.65
CA LEU A 367 -15.77 -16.59 1.92
C LEU A 367 -16.14 -15.72 0.70
N ALA A 368 -16.35 -16.29 -0.49
CA ALA A 368 -16.75 -15.51 -1.66
C ALA A 368 -18.17 -14.96 -1.46
N SER A 369 -18.30 -13.64 -1.64
CA SER A 369 -19.55 -12.93 -1.36
C SER A 369 -19.49 -11.51 -1.91
N GLY A 370 -20.65 -10.93 -2.21
CA GLY A 370 -20.76 -9.56 -2.72
C GLY A 370 -21.87 -9.39 -3.73
N VAL A 371 -21.66 -8.50 -4.69
CA VAL A 371 -22.64 -8.11 -5.69
C VAL A 371 -22.07 -8.32 -7.09
N LEU A 372 -22.85 -8.95 -7.96
CA LEU A 372 -22.61 -8.97 -9.40
C LEU A 372 -23.58 -7.99 -10.08
N ARG A 373 -23.06 -7.27 -11.08
CA ARG A 373 -23.88 -6.45 -11.98
C ARG A 373 -24.74 -7.35 -12.87
N ARG A 374 -25.67 -6.74 -13.61
CA ARG A 374 -26.57 -7.45 -14.53
C ARG A 374 -25.82 -8.27 -15.59
N ASP A 375 -24.63 -7.82 -16.00
CA ASP A 375 -23.76 -8.50 -16.96
C ASP A 375 -22.90 -9.63 -16.34
N GLY A 376 -23.06 -9.89 -15.04
CA GLY A 376 -22.29 -10.89 -14.30
C GLY A 376 -20.95 -10.38 -13.77
N SER A 377 -20.54 -9.14 -14.07
CA SER A 377 -19.28 -8.58 -13.58
C SER A 377 -19.34 -8.24 -12.09
N PHE A 378 -18.25 -8.45 -11.37
CA PHE A 378 -18.19 -8.13 -9.93
C PHE A 378 -18.23 -6.62 -9.68
N ALA A 379 -19.17 -6.18 -8.84
CA ALA A 379 -19.28 -4.80 -8.41
C ALA A 379 -18.27 -4.51 -7.29
N LYS A 380 -17.10 -3.98 -7.66
CA LYS A 380 -15.95 -3.78 -6.73
C LYS A 380 -16.31 -3.07 -5.43
N LEU A 381 -17.28 -2.15 -5.43
CA LEU A 381 -17.73 -1.44 -4.23
C LEU A 381 -18.38 -2.36 -3.17
N SER A 382 -18.89 -3.53 -3.55
CA SER A 382 -19.46 -4.50 -2.61
C SER A 382 -18.41 -5.32 -1.86
N ARG A 383 -17.14 -5.20 -2.22
CA ARG A 383 -16.06 -5.97 -1.60
C ARG A 383 -16.03 -5.74 -0.09
N ALA A 384 -15.83 -6.81 0.65
CA ALA A 384 -15.61 -6.79 2.09
C ALA A 384 -14.19 -7.27 2.41
N TRP A 385 -13.77 -7.09 3.66
CA TRP A 385 -12.44 -7.45 4.13
C TRP A 385 -12.55 -8.42 5.30
N ILE A 386 -11.80 -9.51 5.21
CA ILE A 386 -11.67 -10.53 6.25
C ILE A 386 -10.68 -10.05 7.32
N ARG A 387 -9.59 -9.41 6.88
CA ARG A 387 -8.54 -8.76 7.69
C ARG A 387 -7.84 -7.69 6.85
N ALA A 388 -6.96 -6.87 7.47
CA ALA A 388 -6.25 -5.74 6.85
C ALA A 388 -5.86 -5.92 5.38
N ARG A 389 -5.28 -7.08 5.02
CA ARG A 389 -4.78 -7.36 3.66
C ARG A 389 -5.50 -8.47 2.91
N LYS A 390 -6.62 -8.97 3.43
CA LYS A 390 -7.36 -10.08 2.81
C LYS A 390 -8.81 -9.68 2.59
N ALA A 391 -9.17 -9.43 1.32
CA ALA A 391 -10.54 -9.18 0.91
C ALA A 391 -11.31 -10.49 0.71
N THR A 392 -12.65 -10.40 0.74
CA THR A 392 -13.50 -11.49 0.27
C THR A 392 -13.29 -11.71 -1.23
N PRO A 393 -13.19 -12.97 -1.70
CA PRO A 393 -13.19 -13.27 -3.13
C PRO A 393 -14.49 -12.79 -3.81
N ALA A 394 -14.41 -12.53 -5.11
CA ALA A 394 -15.60 -12.25 -5.90
C ALA A 394 -16.43 -13.54 -6.02
N PRO A 395 -17.74 -13.51 -5.74
CA PRO A 395 -18.61 -14.67 -5.88
C PRO A 395 -18.83 -15.00 -7.36
N THR A 396 -19.10 -16.26 -7.63
CA THR A 396 -19.51 -16.74 -8.96
C THR A 396 -20.96 -17.21 -8.91
N LEU A 397 -21.70 -17.10 -10.02
CA LEU A 397 -23.06 -17.61 -10.13
C LEU A 397 -23.02 -18.97 -10.83
N GLN A 398 -23.62 -20.00 -10.23
CA GLN A 398 -23.73 -21.31 -10.85
C GLN A 398 -24.90 -21.34 -11.86
N ALA A 399 -24.82 -22.20 -12.87
CA ALA A 399 -25.74 -22.19 -14.02
C ALA A 399 -27.19 -22.59 -13.65
N ASP A 400 -27.35 -23.42 -12.63
CA ASP A 400 -28.62 -24.00 -12.14
C ASP A 400 -29.06 -23.41 -10.79
N GLU A 401 -28.38 -22.36 -10.31
CA GLU A 401 -28.67 -21.77 -9.01
C GLU A 401 -30.05 -21.08 -9.00
N HIS A 402 -30.88 -21.38 -7.99
CA HIS A 402 -32.16 -20.70 -7.80
C HIS A 402 -31.95 -19.24 -7.37
N ILE A 403 -32.44 -18.30 -8.17
CA ILE A 403 -32.31 -16.87 -7.91
C ILE A 403 -33.67 -16.28 -7.52
N ALA A 404 -33.79 -15.85 -6.27
CA ALA A 404 -34.97 -15.11 -5.83
C ALA A 404 -34.98 -13.68 -6.38
N PHE A 405 -36.16 -13.07 -6.46
CA PHE A 405 -36.32 -11.69 -6.89
C PHE A 405 -36.93 -10.83 -5.79
N LEU A 406 -36.34 -9.65 -5.56
CA LEU A 406 -36.85 -8.63 -4.65
C LEU A 406 -37.14 -7.34 -5.44
N PRO A 407 -38.41 -6.93 -5.59
CA PRO A 407 -38.80 -5.70 -6.24
C PRO A 407 -38.50 -4.47 -5.37
N GLY A 408 -38.40 -3.31 -5.99
CA GLY A 408 -38.16 -2.04 -5.31
C GLY A 408 -36.71 -1.55 -5.31
N GLN A 409 -36.39 -0.67 -4.37
CA GLN A 409 -35.11 0.01 -4.27
C GLN A 409 -34.44 -0.28 -2.93
N HIS A 410 -33.24 -0.85 -2.96
CA HIS A 410 -32.58 -1.34 -1.74
C HIS A 410 -31.19 -0.74 -1.57
N LEU A 411 -30.73 -0.63 -0.33
CA LEU A 411 -29.37 -0.20 0.01
C LEU A 411 -28.52 -1.42 0.40
N PHE A 412 -27.35 -1.59 -0.19
CA PHE A 412 -26.39 -2.61 0.23
C PHE A 412 -25.52 -2.11 1.39
N ALA A 413 -25.50 -2.83 2.52
CA ALA A 413 -24.76 -2.44 3.71
C ALA A 413 -23.53 -3.32 4.02
N GLY A 414 -23.26 -4.36 3.24
CA GLY A 414 -22.13 -5.28 3.46
C GLY A 414 -22.46 -6.42 4.42
N HIS A 415 -21.51 -6.85 5.25
CA HIS A 415 -21.70 -7.95 6.20
C HIS A 415 -22.24 -7.46 7.54
N LEU A 416 -23.22 -8.18 8.09
CA LEU A 416 -23.68 -7.94 9.45
C LEU A 416 -22.86 -8.77 10.45
N ARG A 417 -22.26 -8.09 11.43
CA ARG A 417 -21.42 -8.70 12.48
C ARG A 417 -22.11 -8.53 13.83
N GLY A 418 -22.29 -9.63 14.57
CA GLY A 418 -22.97 -9.59 15.88
C GLY A 418 -22.11 -9.04 17.03
N HIS A 419 -20.79 -9.04 16.89
CA HIS A 419 -19.89 -8.50 17.92
C HIS A 419 -19.89 -6.97 17.89
N PHE A 420 -20.12 -6.33 19.04
CA PHE A 420 -20.31 -4.88 19.17
C PHE A 420 -19.28 -4.02 18.41
N GLY A 421 -17.98 -4.28 18.61
CA GLY A 421 -16.94 -3.53 17.89
C GLY A 421 -17.00 -3.73 16.37
N HIS A 422 -17.21 -4.96 15.92
CA HIS A 422 -17.29 -5.27 14.49
C HIS A 422 -18.58 -4.70 13.88
N PHE A 423 -19.67 -4.64 14.63
CA PHE A 423 -20.89 -3.98 14.20
C PHE A 423 -20.62 -2.49 13.92
N LEU A 424 -20.01 -1.79 14.90
CA LEU A 424 -19.74 -0.36 14.82
C LEU A 424 -18.72 0.04 13.75
N VAL A 425 -17.82 -0.87 13.34
CA VAL A 425 -16.74 -0.54 12.41
C VAL A 425 -16.87 -1.20 11.03
N GLU A 426 -17.67 -2.25 10.90
CA GLU A 426 -17.87 -2.95 9.63
C GLU A 426 -19.33 -2.91 9.16
N SER A 427 -20.29 -3.12 10.06
CA SER A 427 -21.71 -3.20 9.67
C SER A 427 -22.36 -1.84 9.46
N THR A 428 -21.87 -0.78 10.09
CA THR A 428 -22.35 0.60 9.87
C THR A 428 -21.67 1.29 8.70
N ALA A 429 -20.57 0.73 8.18
CA ALA A 429 -19.60 1.39 7.29
C ALA A 429 -20.15 1.91 5.95
N ARG A 430 -21.37 1.51 5.56
CA ARG A 430 -22.05 1.93 4.31
C ARG A 430 -23.34 2.70 4.56
N LEU A 431 -23.78 2.83 5.81
CA LEU A 431 -25.06 3.45 6.15
C LEU A 431 -25.06 4.97 5.90
N TRP A 432 -23.89 5.58 5.80
CA TRP A 432 -23.70 6.98 5.44
C TRP A 432 -24.43 7.39 4.16
N ALA A 433 -24.62 6.44 3.23
CA ALA A 433 -25.34 6.70 1.99
C ALA A 433 -26.80 7.13 2.21
N LEU A 434 -27.45 6.73 3.32
CA LEU A 434 -28.83 7.09 3.62
C LEU A 434 -29.06 8.61 3.60
N ASP A 435 -28.09 9.40 4.04
CA ASP A 435 -28.17 10.87 4.07
C ASP A 435 -28.05 11.50 2.68
N HIS A 436 -27.74 10.70 1.64
CA HIS A 436 -27.37 11.20 0.33
C HIS A 436 -28.17 10.60 -0.84
N LEU A 437 -29.04 9.60 -0.60
CA LEU A 437 -29.81 8.97 -1.68
C LEU A 437 -30.86 9.91 -2.29
N GLY A 438 -31.30 10.95 -1.58
CA GLY A 438 -32.42 11.81 -1.99
C GLY A 438 -33.77 11.09 -2.02
N LEU A 439 -33.83 9.87 -1.50
CA LEU A 439 -35.01 9.02 -1.38
C LEU A 439 -34.86 8.08 -0.19
N ARG A 440 -35.98 7.48 0.22
CA ARG A 440 -36.01 6.42 1.23
C ARG A 440 -36.00 5.05 0.54
N PRO A 441 -34.98 4.20 0.77
CA PRO A 441 -34.99 2.85 0.23
C PRO A 441 -36.05 1.98 0.91
N ASP A 442 -36.56 0.98 0.20
CA ASP A 442 -37.55 0.01 0.70
C ASP A 442 -36.94 -0.95 1.73
N SER A 443 -35.64 -1.22 1.63
CA SER A 443 -34.90 -1.94 2.66
C SER A 443 -33.39 -1.71 2.62
N ILE A 444 -32.73 -1.95 3.75
CA ILE A 444 -31.28 -2.10 3.87
C ILE A 444 -30.93 -3.58 3.89
N PHE A 445 -30.01 -4.00 3.04
CA PHE A 445 -29.61 -5.40 2.87
C PHE A 445 -28.24 -5.67 3.46
N TYR A 446 -28.16 -6.72 4.27
CA TYR A 446 -26.91 -7.28 4.78
C TYR A 446 -26.66 -8.70 4.31
N LEU A 447 -25.41 -8.98 3.94
CA LEU A 447 -24.89 -10.31 3.74
C LEU A 447 -24.74 -11.03 5.09
N PRO A 448 -25.14 -12.30 5.18
CA PRO A 448 -24.89 -13.11 6.36
C PRO A 448 -23.40 -13.40 6.51
N TYR A 449 -22.86 -13.18 7.71
CA TYR A 449 -21.45 -13.46 7.97
C TYR A 449 -21.20 -14.96 7.97
N ARG A 450 -20.26 -15.42 7.12
CA ARG A 450 -19.96 -16.84 6.91
C ARG A 450 -21.17 -17.68 6.47
N GLY A 451 -22.11 -17.09 5.74
CA GLY A 451 -23.33 -17.75 5.30
C GLY A 451 -24.35 -18.02 6.41
N ALA A 452 -24.09 -17.61 7.66
CA ALA A 452 -24.96 -17.89 8.81
C ALA A 452 -26.22 -16.98 8.82
N HIS A 453 -27.20 -17.32 7.98
CA HIS A 453 -28.41 -16.53 7.77
C HIS A 453 -29.29 -16.38 9.03
N HIS A 454 -29.65 -17.48 9.69
CA HIS A 454 -30.48 -17.41 10.92
C HIS A 454 -29.82 -16.61 12.06
N GLU A 455 -28.50 -16.74 12.19
CA GLU A 455 -27.72 -15.93 13.13
C GLU A 455 -27.77 -14.45 12.77
N THR A 456 -27.71 -14.14 11.48
CA THR A 456 -27.83 -12.77 10.97
C THR A 456 -29.22 -12.19 11.28
N GLU A 457 -30.31 -12.94 11.11
CA GLU A 457 -31.65 -12.50 11.51
C GLU A 457 -31.76 -12.23 13.01
N ARG A 458 -31.12 -13.07 13.84
CA ARG A 458 -31.05 -12.86 15.28
C ARG A 458 -30.27 -11.59 15.63
N VAL A 459 -29.17 -11.32 14.93
CA VAL A 459 -28.38 -10.08 15.09
C VAL A 459 -29.17 -8.85 14.65
N ILE A 460 -29.94 -8.91 13.56
CA ILE A 460 -30.82 -7.79 13.15
C ILE A 460 -31.78 -7.43 14.29
N ARG A 461 -32.43 -8.42 14.91
CA ARG A 461 -33.34 -8.19 16.03
C ARG A 461 -32.62 -7.64 17.26
N SER A 462 -31.47 -8.20 17.63
CA SER A 462 -30.75 -7.77 18.83
C SER A 462 -30.08 -6.40 18.70
N GLN A 463 -29.72 -5.99 17.48
CA GLN A 463 -29.10 -4.69 17.19
C GLN A 463 -30.12 -3.59 16.84
N LYS A 464 -31.43 -3.90 16.87
CA LYS A 464 -32.49 -2.91 16.63
C LYS A 464 -32.30 -1.63 17.44
N PRO A 465 -31.97 -1.66 18.75
CA PRO A 465 -31.77 -0.43 19.53
C PRO A 465 -30.67 0.47 18.96
N LEU A 466 -29.62 -0.09 18.36
CA LEU A 466 -28.53 0.68 17.77
C LEU A 466 -28.90 1.27 16.40
N PHE A 467 -29.70 0.56 15.61
CA PHE A 467 -30.29 1.11 14.38
C PHE A 467 -31.29 2.23 14.69
N ASP A 468 -32.14 2.05 15.71
CA ASP A 468 -33.08 3.08 16.17
C ASP A 468 -32.33 4.33 16.66
N LEU A 469 -31.25 4.14 17.40
CA LEU A 469 -30.38 5.22 17.89
C LEU A 469 -29.70 5.97 16.74
N LEU A 470 -29.33 5.27 15.67
CA LEU A 470 -28.86 5.87 14.43
C LEU A 470 -30.01 6.51 13.64
N GLY A 471 -31.27 6.47 14.07
CA GLY A 471 -32.40 7.04 13.33
C GLY A 471 -32.70 6.29 12.03
N ILE A 472 -32.52 4.97 12.02
CA ILE A 472 -32.77 4.12 10.86
C ILE A 472 -34.12 3.43 11.03
N ASP A 473 -35.11 3.92 10.29
CA ASP A 473 -36.49 3.40 10.27
C ASP A 473 -36.78 2.45 9.10
N VAL A 474 -35.78 2.24 8.23
CA VAL A 474 -35.89 1.42 7.02
C VAL A 474 -35.81 -0.06 7.39
N PRO A 475 -36.67 -0.93 6.80
CA PRO A 475 -36.59 -2.37 7.03
C PRO A 475 -35.20 -2.96 6.75
N ILE A 476 -34.66 -3.74 7.69
CA ILE A 476 -33.35 -4.40 7.55
C ILE A 476 -33.57 -5.86 7.17
N ARG A 477 -32.90 -6.32 6.11
CA ARG A 477 -33.11 -7.64 5.51
C ARG A 477 -31.79 -8.38 5.31
N THR A 478 -31.89 -9.70 5.29
CA THR A 478 -30.83 -10.62 4.86
C THR A 478 -31.47 -11.79 4.12
N TYR A 479 -30.72 -12.47 3.26
CA TYR A 479 -31.22 -13.56 2.42
C TYR A 479 -30.18 -14.70 2.35
N PRO A 480 -30.61 -15.98 2.38
CA PRO A 480 -29.69 -17.12 2.51
C PRO A 480 -29.01 -17.54 1.20
N GLY A 481 -29.55 -17.16 0.03
CA GLY A 481 -29.04 -17.58 -1.28
C GLY A 481 -28.87 -16.43 -2.28
N ALA A 482 -28.80 -16.74 -3.57
CA ALA A 482 -28.74 -15.72 -4.61
C ALA A 482 -30.03 -14.87 -4.68
N LEU A 483 -29.86 -13.55 -4.60
CA LEU A 483 -30.94 -12.60 -4.62
C LEU A 483 -30.76 -11.57 -5.73
N ARG A 484 -31.68 -11.52 -6.69
CA ARG A 484 -31.76 -10.45 -7.67
C ARG A 484 -32.66 -9.33 -7.17
N VAL A 485 -32.16 -8.11 -7.19
CA VAL A 485 -32.92 -6.93 -6.75
C VAL A 485 -33.25 -6.02 -7.92
N GLU A 486 -34.42 -5.38 -7.94
CA GLU A 486 -34.81 -4.48 -9.03
C GLU A 486 -33.83 -3.30 -9.16
N ARG A 487 -33.60 -2.57 -8.05
CA ARG A 487 -32.62 -1.48 -7.95
C ARG A 487 -31.80 -1.59 -6.66
N LEU A 488 -30.49 -1.46 -6.78
CA LEU A 488 -29.54 -1.49 -5.65
C LEU A 488 -28.70 -0.22 -5.62
N TYR A 489 -28.68 0.47 -4.49
CA TYR A 489 -27.66 1.47 -4.17
C TYR A 489 -26.52 0.77 -3.46
N LEU A 490 -25.32 0.89 -4.02
CA LEU A 490 -24.10 0.22 -3.57
C LEU A 490 -23.06 1.27 -3.17
N PRO A 491 -23.03 1.69 -1.90
CA PRO A 491 -22.04 2.64 -1.40
C PRO A 491 -20.66 2.01 -1.32
N GLU A 492 -19.63 2.84 -1.51
CA GLU A 492 -18.29 2.46 -1.11
C GLU A 492 -18.20 2.19 0.40
N LEU A 493 -17.18 1.41 0.78
CA LEU A 493 -16.88 1.15 2.18
C LEU A 493 -16.31 2.42 2.83
N GLY A 494 -17.14 3.12 3.62
CA GLY A 494 -16.80 4.39 4.27
C GLY A 494 -16.00 4.25 5.57
N PHE A 495 -15.83 3.05 6.11
CA PHE A 495 -15.02 2.76 7.29
C PHE A 495 -14.58 1.30 7.31
N GLY A 496 -13.42 1.00 7.91
CA GLY A 496 -12.94 -0.38 8.01
C GLY A 496 -11.42 -0.46 8.12
N TRP A 497 -10.84 -1.57 7.70
CA TRP A 497 -9.42 -1.89 7.89
C TRP A 497 -8.42 -0.94 7.18
N GLU A 498 -7.20 -0.91 7.71
CA GLU A 498 -6.06 -0.12 7.24
C GLU A 498 -6.36 1.38 7.27
N GLU A 499 -6.03 2.13 6.22
CA GLU A 499 -6.26 3.57 6.16
C GLU A 499 -7.75 3.93 6.24
N ARG A 500 -8.66 2.96 6.09
CA ARG A 500 -10.10 3.19 6.23
C ARG A 500 -10.54 3.43 7.68
N TYR A 501 -9.68 3.20 8.67
CA TYR A 501 -9.95 3.62 10.06
C TYR A 501 -9.96 5.15 10.21
N ALA A 502 -9.55 5.91 9.20
CA ALA A 502 -9.77 7.35 9.15
C ALA A 502 -11.25 7.72 8.91
N GLY A 503 -12.02 6.81 8.30
CA GLY A 503 -13.38 7.04 7.81
C GLY A 503 -13.46 8.01 6.64
N SER A 504 -14.44 7.81 5.76
CA SER A 504 -14.77 8.82 4.76
C SER A 504 -15.40 10.02 5.46
N PRO A 505 -15.26 11.25 4.93
CA PRO A 505 -15.92 12.41 5.51
C PRO A 505 -17.44 12.24 5.65
N ALA A 506 -18.08 11.60 4.66
CA ALA A 506 -19.51 11.28 4.70
C ALA A 506 -19.85 10.29 5.83
N TYR A 507 -19.03 9.25 6.03
CA TYR A 507 -19.21 8.32 7.14
C TYR A 507 -19.05 8.99 8.51
N ARG A 508 -18.03 9.85 8.67
CA ARG A 508 -17.85 10.61 9.91
C ARG A 508 -19.04 11.50 10.19
N ALA A 509 -19.48 12.29 9.21
CA ALA A 509 -20.63 13.17 9.35
C ALA A 509 -21.90 12.41 9.76
N PHE A 510 -22.17 11.27 9.10
CA PHE A 510 -23.31 10.40 9.42
C PHE A 510 -23.24 9.90 10.87
N MET A 511 -22.13 9.27 11.26
CA MET A 511 -22.00 8.64 12.58
C MET A 511 -21.98 9.68 13.71
N GLN A 512 -21.17 10.74 13.57
CA GLN A 512 -21.02 11.76 14.60
C GLN A 512 -22.27 12.64 14.72
N GLY A 513 -22.94 12.93 13.59
CA GLY A 513 -24.21 13.66 13.60
C GLY A 513 -25.32 12.88 14.30
N ARG A 514 -25.55 11.63 13.89
CA ARG A 514 -26.64 10.80 14.44
C ARG A 514 -26.36 10.38 15.90
N LEU A 515 -25.17 9.88 16.21
CA LEU A 515 -24.83 9.50 17.60
C LEU A 515 -24.66 10.73 18.51
N GLY A 516 -24.15 11.83 17.98
CA GLY A 516 -24.04 13.10 18.71
C GLY A 516 -25.41 13.64 19.12
N ALA A 517 -26.44 13.49 18.29
CA ALA A 517 -27.81 13.87 18.61
C ALA A 517 -28.54 12.86 19.53
N ALA A 518 -28.05 11.62 19.63
CA ALA A 518 -28.79 10.52 20.24
C ALA A 518 -28.89 10.54 21.78
N ALA A 519 -28.01 11.28 22.46
CA ALA A 519 -28.08 11.42 23.92
C ALA A 519 -27.47 12.75 24.39
N VAL A 520 -28.05 13.33 25.44
CA VAL A 520 -27.48 14.51 26.12
C VAL A 520 -26.25 14.06 26.92
N PRO A 521 -25.14 14.84 26.96
CA PRO A 521 -24.00 14.52 27.82
C PRO A 521 -24.43 14.45 29.29
N GLU A 522 -24.09 13.35 29.95
CA GLU A 522 -24.39 13.12 31.37
C GLU A 522 -23.31 12.20 31.93
N GLY A 523 -22.73 12.53 33.09
CA GLY A 523 -21.63 11.78 33.72
C GLY A 523 -20.53 12.67 34.26
N GLY A 524 -19.48 12.05 34.80
CA GLY A 524 -18.28 12.73 35.27
C GLY A 524 -17.35 13.16 34.13
N GLU A 525 -16.57 14.22 34.37
CA GLU A 525 -15.55 14.70 33.42
C GLU A 525 -14.33 13.77 33.34
N ARG A 526 -14.09 12.95 34.37
CA ARG A 526 -13.02 11.95 34.43
C ARG A 526 -13.63 10.57 34.44
N LEU A 527 -13.36 9.78 33.41
CA LEU A 527 -14.02 8.50 33.18
C LEU A 527 -12.98 7.38 33.01
N TYR A 528 -13.12 6.31 33.78
CA TYR A 528 -12.44 5.05 33.52
C TYR A 528 -13.42 4.08 32.85
N ILE A 529 -13.12 3.66 31.63
CA ILE A 529 -13.90 2.65 30.91
C ILE A 529 -13.32 1.29 31.25
N SER A 530 -14.00 0.59 32.17
CA SER A 530 -13.60 -0.72 32.65
C SER A 530 -14.16 -1.85 31.79
N ARG A 531 -13.44 -2.97 31.78
CA ARG A 531 -13.83 -4.25 31.19
C ARG A 531 -13.96 -5.35 32.23
N ALA A 532 -13.78 -5.03 33.52
CA ALA A 532 -13.67 -6.02 34.60
C ALA A 532 -14.93 -6.88 34.80
N ARG A 533 -16.08 -6.45 34.27
CA ARG A 533 -17.36 -7.17 34.37
C ARG A 533 -17.73 -7.95 33.10
N LEU A 534 -16.88 -7.96 32.08
CA LEU A 534 -17.05 -8.83 30.93
C LEU A 534 -16.86 -10.30 31.31
N ALA A 535 -17.54 -11.19 30.58
CA ALA A 535 -17.34 -12.62 30.73
C ALA A 535 -15.85 -12.98 30.59
N ALA A 536 -15.34 -13.87 31.45
CA ALA A 536 -13.94 -14.27 31.51
C ALA A 536 -13.37 -14.74 30.15
N GLN A 537 -14.25 -15.12 29.23
CA GLN A 537 -13.94 -15.69 27.93
C GLN A 537 -13.58 -14.59 26.91
N ARG A 538 -13.76 -13.31 27.26
CA ARG A 538 -13.51 -12.15 26.39
C ARG A 538 -12.15 -11.47 26.60
N GLY A 539 -11.25 -12.12 27.33
CA GLY A 539 -9.89 -11.63 27.63
C GLY A 539 -9.89 -10.32 28.43
N GLY A 540 -8.75 -9.95 28.99
CA GLY A 540 -8.67 -8.80 29.89
C GLY A 540 -7.26 -8.59 30.43
N ILE A 541 -7.15 -8.08 31.64
CA ILE A 541 -5.90 -8.03 32.39
C ILE A 541 -6.08 -8.66 33.77
N LEU A 542 -4.99 -9.11 34.38
CA LEU A 542 -4.96 -9.47 35.80
C LEU A 542 -5.02 -8.20 36.65
N GLY A 543 -5.94 -8.16 37.59
CA GLY A 543 -6.02 -7.08 38.59
C GLY A 543 -6.62 -5.77 38.10
N GLU A 544 -7.53 -5.77 37.12
CA GLU A 544 -8.18 -4.53 36.67
C GLU A 544 -8.88 -3.76 37.82
N ALA A 545 -9.40 -4.46 38.82
CA ALA A 545 -9.99 -3.85 40.03
C ALA A 545 -9.02 -2.91 40.76
N VAL A 546 -7.70 -3.20 40.73
CA VAL A 546 -6.67 -2.30 41.28
C VAL A 546 -6.69 -0.95 40.56
N ILE A 547 -6.90 -0.95 39.23
CA ILE A 547 -7.01 0.28 38.44
C ILE A 547 -8.30 1.01 38.83
N GLU A 548 -9.43 0.29 38.91
CA GLU A 548 -10.72 0.86 39.30
C GLU A 548 -10.65 1.58 40.65
N GLU A 549 -10.14 0.91 41.68
CA GLU A 549 -10.07 1.45 43.04
C GLU A 549 -9.17 2.69 43.13
N ASN A 550 -8.01 2.66 42.46
CA ASN A 550 -7.08 3.79 42.47
C ASN A 550 -7.61 4.98 41.66
N LEU A 551 -8.23 4.75 40.49
CA LEU A 551 -8.82 5.83 39.70
C LEU A 551 -10.07 6.40 40.39
N ALA A 552 -10.89 5.57 41.05
CA ALA A 552 -12.01 6.04 41.86
C ALA A 552 -11.55 6.96 43.00
N ARG A 553 -10.48 6.58 43.71
CA ARG A 553 -9.83 7.43 44.74
C ARG A 553 -9.29 8.75 44.17
N ALA A 554 -8.97 8.79 42.87
CA ALA A 554 -8.52 9.99 42.17
C ALA A 554 -9.68 10.78 41.52
N GLY A 555 -10.94 10.40 41.80
CA GLY A 555 -12.14 11.10 41.34
C GLY A 555 -12.61 10.71 39.94
N TYR A 556 -12.20 9.56 39.41
CA TYR A 556 -12.77 9.02 38.17
C TYR A 556 -14.11 8.33 38.44
N GLU A 557 -15.07 8.54 37.55
CA GLU A 557 -16.22 7.66 37.41
C GLU A 557 -15.76 6.32 36.82
N ILE A 558 -16.03 5.21 37.52
CA ILE A 558 -15.75 3.86 37.03
C ILE A 558 -16.98 3.36 36.27
N PHE A 559 -16.82 3.14 34.96
CA PHE A 559 -17.94 2.82 34.08
C PHE A 559 -17.75 1.48 33.37
N HIS A 560 -18.77 0.60 33.49
CA HIS A 560 -18.81 -0.74 32.88
C HIS A 560 -19.82 -0.77 31.73
N PRO A 561 -19.42 -0.44 30.48
CA PRO A 561 -20.35 -0.19 29.38
C PRO A 561 -21.29 -1.35 29.05
N GLU A 562 -20.85 -2.60 29.23
CA GLU A 562 -21.62 -3.82 28.99
C GLU A 562 -22.89 -3.95 29.84
N ARG A 563 -22.99 -3.17 30.93
CA ARG A 563 -24.16 -3.16 31.82
C ARG A 563 -25.18 -2.08 31.47
N HIS A 564 -24.89 -1.28 30.43
CA HIS A 564 -25.70 -0.10 30.09
C HIS A 564 -26.12 -0.11 28.62
N PRO A 565 -27.33 0.42 28.31
CA PRO A 565 -27.73 0.70 26.94
C PRO A 565 -26.72 1.63 26.25
N VAL A 566 -26.61 1.52 24.93
CA VAL A 566 -25.65 2.32 24.13
C VAL A 566 -25.88 3.83 24.27
N SER A 567 -27.13 4.27 24.45
CA SER A 567 -27.46 5.68 24.71
C SER A 567 -26.79 6.22 25.98
N VAL A 568 -26.75 5.43 27.06
CA VAL A 568 -26.06 5.80 28.30
C VAL A 568 -24.55 5.83 28.11
N GLN A 569 -24.00 4.86 27.37
CA GLN A 569 -22.57 4.87 27.03
C GLN A 569 -22.19 6.15 26.28
N ILE A 570 -23.00 6.57 25.31
CA ILE A 570 -22.79 7.82 24.57
C ILE A 570 -22.87 9.03 25.50
N ALA A 571 -23.88 9.11 26.37
CA ALA A 571 -24.02 10.20 27.33
C ALA A 571 -22.75 10.38 28.18
N ARG A 572 -22.22 9.26 28.71
CA ARG A 572 -20.99 9.24 29.52
C ARG A 572 -19.76 9.64 28.71
N TYR A 573 -19.59 9.10 27.51
CA TYR A 573 -18.43 9.41 26.66
C TYR A 573 -18.45 10.86 26.15
N LYS A 574 -19.64 11.44 25.96
CA LYS A 574 -19.81 12.86 25.61
C LYS A 574 -19.49 13.80 26.77
N ALA A 575 -19.78 13.39 28.01
CA ALA A 575 -19.52 14.20 29.21
C ALA A 575 -18.03 14.22 29.58
N ALA A 576 -17.32 13.13 29.31
CA ALA A 576 -15.92 12.98 29.69
C ALA A 576 -14.98 13.96 28.96
N ARG A 577 -14.06 14.57 29.74
CA ARG A 577 -12.92 15.38 29.29
C ARG A 577 -11.60 14.63 29.42
N SER A 578 -11.54 13.65 30.32
CA SER A 578 -10.41 12.75 30.48
C SER A 578 -10.91 11.31 30.54
N ILE A 579 -10.51 10.49 29.56
CA ILE A 579 -10.85 9.08 29.47
C ILE A 579 -9.58 8.25 29.67
N VAL A 580 -9.62 7.32 30.62
CA VAL A 580 -8.66 6.22 30.73
C VAL A 580 -9.40 4.92 30.42
N ALA A 581 -8.83 4.05 29.59
CA ALA A 581 -9.48 2.79 29.24
C ALA A 581 -8.45 1.73 28.86
N LEU A 582 -8.80 0.45 28.98
CA LEU A 582 -8.08 -0.61 28.29
C LEU A 582 -8.37 -0.59 26.79
N ASP A 583 -7.42 -1.02 25.94
CA ASP A 583 -7.67 -1.16 24.51
C ASP A 583 -8.84 -2.14 24.24
N GLY A 584 -9.81 -1.71 23.44
CA GLY A 584 -10.99 -2.52 23.17
C GLY A 584 -12.12 -1.75 22.50
N SER A 585 -13.16 -2.50 22.11
CA SER A 585 -14.24 -1.99 21.26
C SER A 585 -15.02 -0.79 21.81
N ALA A 586 -14.99 -0.55 23.12
CA ALA A 586 -15.61 0.64 23.71
C ALA A 586 -14.98 1.95 23.20
N LEU A 587 -13.67 1.94 22.90
CA LEU A 587 -12.97 3.10 22.38
C LEU A 587 -13.44 3.51 20.97
N HIS A 588 -13.92 2.57 20.14
CA HIS A 588 -14.50 2.94 18.85
C HIS A 588 -15.76 3.80 19.02
N LEU A 589 -16.61 3.49 20.01
CA LEU A 589 -17.79 4.30 20.31
C LEU A 589 -17.39 5.66 20.87
N ALA A 590 -16.41 5.70 21.78
CA ALA A 590 -15.89 6.97 22.32
C ALA A 590 -15.41 7.89 21.20
N ALA A 591 -14.66 7.38 20.21
CA ALA A 591 -14.17 8.18 19.09
C ALA A 591 -15.28 8.87 18.27
N TYR A 592 -16.50 8.31 18.21
CA TYR A 592 -17.61 8.94 17.47
C TYR A 592 -18.22 10.14 18.20
N VAL A 593 -18.14 10.20 19.53
CA VAL A 593 -18.92 11.16 20.33
C VAL A 593 -18.08 12.01 21.28
N LEU A 594 -16.78 11.74 21.34
CA LEU A 594 -15.83 12.49 22.16
C LEU A 594 -15.83 13.97 21.77
N GLN A 595 -15.77 14.82 22.79
CA GLN A 595 -15.64 16.26 22.58
C GLN A 595 -14.23 16.63 22.13
N PRO A 596 -14.07 17.64 21.24
CA PRO A 596 -12.75 18.18 20.90
C PRO A 596 -11.97 18.62 22.15
N GLY A 597 -10.66 18.36 22.14
CA GLY A 597 -9.76 18.72 23.24
C GLY A 597 -9.77 17.78 24.45
N ALA A 598 -10.62 16.74 24.45
CA ALA A 598 -10.57 15.72 25.50
C ALA A 598 -9.27 14.91 25.46
N GLN A 599 -8.78 14.51 26.62
CA GLN A 599 -7.63 13.64 26.78
C GLN A 599 -8.09 12.18 26.80
N VAL A 600 -7.43 11.33 26.01
CA VAL A 600 -7.67 9.88 26.01
C VAL A 600 -6.37 9.16 26.30
N THR A 601 -6.39 8.21 27.22
CA THR A 601 -5.28 7.30 27.51
C THR A 601 -5.74 5.86 27.40
N MET A 602 -5.10 5.13 26.50
CA MET A 602 -5.33 3.72 26.25
C MET A 602 -4.22 2.89 26.90
N ILE A 603 -4.60 2.02 27.82
CA ILE A 603 -3.72 1.04 28.47
C ILE A 603 -3.79 -0.25 27.66
N LEU A 604 -2.66 -0.77 27.21
CA LEU A 604 -2.63 -2.00 26.43
C LEU A 604 -2.85 -3.21 27.33
N ARG A 605 -3.72 -4.12 26.90
CA ARG A 605 -4.03 -5.39 27.56
C ARG A 605 -3.22 -6.57 27.01
N ARG A 606 -2.54 -6.39 25.87
CA ARG A 606 -1.73 -7.42 25.18
C ARG A 606 -0.66 -6.84 24.26
N SER A 607 0.46 -7.53 24.09
CA SER A 607 1.66 -6.99 23.41
C SER A 607 1.49 -6.76 21.90
N SER A 608 0.46 -7.35 21.27
CA SER A 608 0.12 -7.18 19.85
C SER A 608 -1.21 -6.45 19.66
N ALA A 609 -1.48 -5.44 20.48
CA ALA A 609 -2.67 -4.61 20.35
C ALA A 609 -2.66 -3.81 19.03
N ASN A 610 -3.86 -3.58 18.48
CA ASN A 610 -4.04 -2.88 17.21
C ASN A 610 -4.06 -1.36 17.42
N VAL A 611 -2.94 -0.82 17.87
CA VAL A 611 -2.83 0.58 18.33
C VAL A 611 -3.04 1.58 17.20
N ASP A 612 -2.43 1.34 16.04
CA ASP A 612 -2.44 2.28 14.92
C ASP A 612 -3.85 2.59 14.40
N ASP A 613 -4.72 1.58 14.37
CA ASP A 613 -6.10 1.72 13.93
C ASP A 613 -6.90 2.64 14.87
N TYR A 614 -6.73 2.51 16.19
CA TYR A 614 -7.34 3.44 17.15
C TYR A 614 -6.77 4.85 17.00
N LEU A 615 -5.45 4.99 16.89
CA LEU A 615 -4.82 6.29 16.75
C LEU A 615 -5.31 7.02 15.48
N LEU A 616 -5.45 6.29 14.37
CA LEU A 616 -5.98 6.85 13.13
C LEU A 616 -7.44 7.29 13.27
N GLN A 617 -8.28 6.46 13.90
CA GLN A 617 -9.67 6.80 14.14
C GLN A 617 -9.82 8.04 15.03
N PHE A 618 -9.19 8.07 16.21
CA PHE A 618 -9.34 9.22 17.12
C PHE A 618 -8.83 10.52 16.51
N ARG A 619 -7.71 10.49 15.78
CA ARG A 619 -7.22 11.68 15.07
C ARG A 619 -8.22 12.18 14.03
N SER A 620 -8.82 11.27 13.27
CA SER A 620 -9.70 11.62 12.16
C SER A 620 -11.10 12.05 12.60
N PHE A 621 -11.60 11.49 13.70
CA PHE A 621 -12.97 11.73 14.19
C PHE A 621 -13.00 12.84 15.23
N ALA A 622 -12.09 12.82 16.21
CA ALA A 622 -12.12 13.74 17.35
C ALA A 622 -10.99 14.77 17.33
N GLY A 623 -10.04 14.69 16.39
CA GLY A 623 -8.83 15.52 16.40
C GLY A 623 -7.91 15.24 17.59
N VAL A 624 -8.07 14.09 18.24
CA VAL A 624 -7.33 13.69 19.45
C VAL A 624 -6.34 12.59 19.09
N THR A 625 -5.14 12.64 19.66
CA THR A 625 -4.21 11.51 19.62
C THR A 625 -4.19 10.85 21.00
N PRO A 626 -4.75 9.63 21.15
CA PRO A 626 -4.69 8.91 22.42
C PRO A 626 -3.26 8.68 22.89
N ASN A 627 -3.02 8.85 24.18
CA ASN A 627 -1.78 8.40 24.81
C ASN A 627 -1.82 6.89 24.95
N VAL A 628 -0.72 6.22 24.60
CA VAL A 628 -0.61 4.76 24.73
C VAL A 628 0.25 4.42 25.93
N VAL A 629 -0.26 3.55 26.80
CA VAL A 629 0.45 3.04 27.97
C VAL A 629 0.67 1.54 27.78
N ASP A 630 1.88 1.21 27.35
CA ASP A 630 2.37 -0.16 27.26
C ASP A 630 3.23 -0.47 28.48
N VAL A 631 2.69 -1.32 29.36
CA VAL A 631 3.31 -1.74 30.62
C VAL A 631 3.11 -3.23 30.86
N ILE A 632 2.87 -3.99 29.79
CA ILE A 632 2.63 -5.43 29.87
C ILE A 632 3.92 -6.12 30.30
N ARG A 633 3.79 -7.03 31.28
CA ARG A 633 4.85 -7.93 31.74
C ARG A 633 4.76 -9.26 31.01
N ASN A 634 3.58 -9.87 31.02
CA ASN A 634 3.33 -11.18 30.42
C ASN A 634 1.99 -11.20 29.67
N ASP A 635 1.93 -11.97 28.59
CA ASP A 635 0.69 -12.35 27.93
C ASP A 635 0.35 -13.80 28.33
N TRP A 636 -0.81 -14.01 28.94
CA TRP A 636 -1.33 -15.33 29.30
C TRP A 636 -2.30 -15.82 28.21
N VAL A 637 -1.99 -16.98 27.64
CA VAL A 637 -2.71 -17.61 26.52
C VAL A 637 -3.24 -18.99 26.90
N SER A 638 -4.35 -19.41 26.31
CA SER A 638 -4.99 -20.70 26.62
C SER A 638 -4.47 -21.85 25.76
N GLY A 639 -4.15 -22.98 26.38
CA GLY A 639 -3.77 -24.22 25.68
C GLY A 639 -2.61 -24.04 24.69
N ASP A 640 -2.79 -24.58 23.48
CA ASP A 640 -1.77 -24.57 22.43
C ASP A 640 -1.69 -23.24 21.66
N VAL A 641 -2.40 -22.21 22.10
CA VAL A 641 -2.37 -20.89 21.44
C VAL A 641 -0.99 -20.28 21.62
N THR A 642 -0.28 -20.08 20.50
CA THR A 642 1.09 -19.53 20.46
C THR A 642 1.13 -18.01 20.27
N ARG A 643 0.02 -17.31 20.53
CA ARG A 643 -0.09 -15.85 20.31
C ARG A 643 -1.16 -15.17 21.16
N PRO A 644 -1.01 -13.87 21.50
CA PRO A 644 -2.08 -13.13 22.15
C PRO A 644 -3.29 -12.94 21.21
N ASP A 645 -4.47 -13.35 21.64
CA ASP A 645 -5.72 -13.20 20.89
C ASP A 645 -6.78 -12.45 21.72
N TYR A 646 -8.04 -12.46 21.29
CA TYR A 646 -9.09 -11.73 21.99
C TYR A 646 -9.44 -12.33 23.36
N ARG A 647 -9.01 -13.57 23.64
CA ARG A 647 -9.24 -14.33 24.87
C ARG A 647 -8.04 -14.28 25.82
N SER A 648 -6.91 -13.72 25.39
CA SER A 648 -5.72 -13.58 26.23
C SER A 648 -5.91 -12.63 27.40
N VAL A 649 -5.10 -12.83 28.44
CA VAL A 649 -5.08 -12.01 29.65
C VAL A 649 -3.71 -11.41 29.83
N GLY A 650 -3.62 -10.08 29.89
CA GLY A 650 -2.37 -9.37 30.14
C GLY A 650 -2.05 -9.26 31.63
N GLU A 651 -0.80 -9.48 32.00
CA GLU A 651 -0.27 -9.09 33.31
C GLU A 651 0.43 -7.74 33.19
N LEU A 652 0.06 -6.76 34.01
CA LEU A 652 0.60 -5.40 33.92
C LEU A 652 1.63 -5.12 35.02
N ASN A 653 2.60 -4.25 34.69
CA ASN A 653 3.46 -3.62 35.67
C ASN A 653 2.74 -2.43 36.32
N PHE A 654 2.03 -2.67 37.43
CA PHE A 654 1.24 -1.63 38.11
C PHE A 654 2.06 -0.41 38.56
N VAL A 655 3.30 -0.60 39.00
CA VAL A 655 4.20 0.54 39.34
C VAL A 655 4.38 1.44 38.13
N ARG A 656 4.81 0.87 37.00
CA ARG A 656 5.01 1.62 35.75
C ARG A 656 3.70 2.21 35.21
N LEU A 657 2.59 1.50 35.37
CA LEU A 657 1.27 1.97 34.98
C LEU A 657 0.93 3.29 35.69
N PHE A 658 0.97 3.29 37.03
CA PHE A 658 0.60 4.46 37.82
C PHE A 658 1.62 5.60 37.68
N ASP A 659 2.91 5.29 37.51
CA ASP A 659 3.92 6.29 37.16
C ASP A 659 3.61 6.97 35.83
N ARG A 660 3.20 6.20 34.82
CA ARG A 660 2.82 6.76 33.52
C ARG A 660 1.53 7.57 33.61
N LEU A 661 0.53 7.13 34.39
CA LEU A 661 -0.70 7.88 34.61
C LEU A 661 -0.44 9.22 35.32
N LYS A 662 0.46 9.27 36.31
CA LYS A 662 0.92 10.54 36.92
C LYS A 662 1.61 11.44 35.90
N ALA A 663 2.55 10.90 35.12
CA ALA A 663 3.28 11.66 34.10
C ALA A 663 2.37 12.24 33.00
N LEU A 664 1.25 11.59 32.73
CA LEU A 664 0.23 12.05 31.78
C LEU A 664 -0.82 12.99 32.42
N GLY A 665 -0.71 13.29 33.71
CA GLY A 665 -1.60 14.22 34.42
C GLY A 665 -2.94 13.62 34.87
N HIS A 666 -3.14 12.30 34.76
CA HIS A 666 -4.36 11.63 35.22
C HIS A 666 -4.43 11.53 36.75
N LEU A 667 -3.27 11.55 37.42
CA LEU A 667 -3.15 11.43 38.86
C LEU A 667 -2.30 12.59 39.41
N PRO A 668 -2.62 13.11 40.62
CA PRO A 668 -1.74 14.06 41.30
C PRO A 668 -0.32 13.52 41.46
N TYR A 669 0.69 14.39 41.38
CA TYR A 669 2.09 13.98 41.50
C TYR A 669 2.40 13.23 42.81
N ASN A 670 1.76 13.65 43.91
CA ASN A 670 1.89 13.05 45.23
C ASN A 670 0.92 11.89 45.50
N PHE A 671 0.13 11.45 44.51
CA PHE A 671 -0.81 10.35 44.66
C PHE A 671 -0.06 9.04 44.93
N ARG A 672 -0.46 8.34 46.00
CA ARG A 672 0.11 7.04 46.37
C ARG A 672 -0.86 5.92 45.98
N PRO A 673 -0.59 5.18 44.88
CA PRO A 673 -1.45 4.10 44.47
C PRO A 673 -1.36 2.94 45.47
N ALA A 674 -2.49 2.29 45.74
CA ALA A 674 -2.52 0.98 46.38
C ALA A 674 -2.14 -0.06 45.32
N LEU A 675 -0.98 -0.69 45.49
CA LEU A 675 -0.46 -1.70 44.55
C LEU A 675 -0.79 -3.10 45.07
N PRO A 676 -1.06 -4.07 44.19
CA PRO A 676 -1.31 -5.46 44.59
C PRO A 676 0.00 -6.10 45.07
N ALA A 677 -0.08 -7.01 46.04
CA ALA A 677 1.06 -7.86 46.34
C ALA A 677 1.28 -8.87 45.21
N GLU A 678 2.50 -9.39 45.07
CA GLU A 678 2.82 -10.37 44.02
C GLU A 678 2.00 -11.66 44.17
N ALA A 679 1.73 -12.07 45.41
CA ALA A 679 0.86 -13.21 45.72
C ALA A 679 -0.59 -13.00 45.24
N ASP A 680 -1.10 -11.76 45.27
CA ASP A 680 -2.46 -11.46 44.81
C ASP A 680 -2.60 -11.65 43.30
N ILE A 681 -1.57 -11.31 42.52
CA ILE A 681 -1.56 -11.48 41.07
C ILE A 681 -1.56 -12.98 40.69
N ALA A 682 -0.79 -13.80 41.41
CA ALA A 682 -0.79 -15.25 41.21
C ALA A 682 -2.17 -15.86 41.50
N ALA A 683 -2.80 -15.49 42.63
CA ALA A 683 -4.14 -15.95 42.98
C ALA A 683 -5.21 -15.50 41.94
N LEU A 684 -5.08 -14.30 41.38
CA LEU A 684 -5.98 -13.81 40.33
C LEU A 684 -5.85 -14.63 39.04
N LEU A 685 -4.65 -15.08 38.68
CA LEU A 685 -4.43 -15.96 37.52
C LEU A 685 -5.07 -17.34 37.73
N GLU A 686 -4.93 -17.92 38.92
CA GLU A 686 -5.57 -19.19 39.29
C GLU A 686 -7.09 -19.07 39.20
N ALA A 687 -7.68 -18.05 39.85
CA ALA A 687 -9.12 -17.81 39.81
C ALA A 687 -9.65 -17.51 38.39
N GLN A 688 -8.84 -16.91 37.52
CA GLN A 688 -9.19 -16.71 36.11
C GLN A 688 -9.14 -18.02 35.32
N THR A 689 -8.17 -18.89 35.62
CA THR A 689 -8.04 -20.24 35.05
C THR A 689 -9.26 -21.10 35.40
N GLU A 690 -9.65 -21.12 36.68
CA GLU A 690 -10.83 -21.86 37.15
C GLU A 690 -12.12 -21.36 36.49
N ARG A 691 -12.36 -20.04 36.46
CA ARG A 691 -13.56 -19.45 35.85
C ARG A 691 -13.67 -19.73 34.35
N ARG A 692 -12.54 -19.90 33.68
CA ARG A 692 -12.49 -20.20 32.25
C ARG A 692 -12.65 -21.69 31.97
N GLY A 693 -12.16 -22.55 32.86
CA GLY A 693 -12.15 -24.01 32.69
C GLY A 693 -11.06 -24.54 31.74
N GLU A 694 -10.05 -23.73 31.41
CA GLU A 694 -8.92 -24.09 30.54
C GLU A 694 -7.62 -23.53 31.14
N PRO A 695 -6.51 -24.29 31.17
CA PRO A 695 -5.24 -23.81 31.71
C PRO A 695 -4.64 -22.68 30.85
N PHE A 696 -4.12 -21.66 31.54
CA PHE A 696 -3.29 -20.62 30.92
C PHE A 696 -1.81 -20.98 31.00
N ARG A 697 -1.04 -20.55 30.00
CA ARG A 697 0.42 -20.51 30.04
C ARG A 697 0.93 -19.13 29.66
N ALA A 698 2.07 -18.75 30.20
CA ALA A 698 2.77 -17.54 29.77
C ALA A 698 3.29 -17.73 28.34
N LEU A 699 3.17 -16.70 27.53
CA LEU A 699 3.77 -16.68 26.21
C LEU A 699 5.30 -16.56 26.34
N THR A 700 6.04 -17.45 25.68
CA THR A 700 7.51 -17.49 25.76
C THR A 700 8.17 -16.56 24.74
N LYS A 701 9.39 -16.10 25.07
CA LYS A 701 10.16 -15.16 24.23
C LYS A 701 10.58 -15.83 22.92
N GLY A 702 9.87 -15.53 21.83
CA GLY A 702 10.10 -16.13 20.51
C GLY A 702 8.83 -16.70 19.87
N GLU A 703 7.79 -16.94 20.67
CA GLU A 703 6.46 -17.28 20.15
C GLU A 703 5.85 -16.04 19.47
N ARG A 704 5.85 -16.07 18.15
CA ARG A 704 5.30 -15.03 17.27
C ARG A 704 4.27 -15.65 16.34
N HIS A 705 3.29 -14.83 16.01
CA HIS A 705 2.12 -15.12 15.19
C HIS A 705 2.40 -16.00 13.95
N PRO A 706 1.71 -17.15 13.76
CA PRO A 706 1.65 -17.85 12.47
C PRO A 706 0.77 -17.17 11.40
N ASP A 707 0.21 -15.97 11.64
CA ASP A 707 -0.34 -15.16 10.53
C ASP A 707 0.64 -14.07 10.05
N GLU A 708 1.93 -14.21 10.37
CA GLU A 708 3.02 -13.79 9.47
C GLU A 708 3.36 -14.86 8.42
N ALA A 709 2.56 -15.93 8.32
CA ALA A 709 2.42 -16.69 7.08
C ALA A 709 1.33 -16.01 6.22
N ASP A 710 1.78 -15.54 5.06
CA ASP A 710 1.03 -14.91 3.97
C ASP A 710 0.84 -13.37 4.06
N PRO A 711 1.83 -12.58 3.60
CA PRO A 711 1.63 -11.20 3.18
C PRO A 711 1.18 -11.04 1.73
#